data_AF-A0A654FRB5-F1
#
_entry.id   AF-A0A654FRB5-F1
#
_cell.length_a   1.000
_cell.length_b   1.000
_cell.length_c   1.000
_cell.angle_alpha   90.00
_cell.angle_beta   90.00
_cell.angle_gamma   90.00
#
_symmetry.space_group_name_H-M   'P 1'
#
loop_
_entity.id
_entity.type
_entity.pdbx_description
1 polymer ?
#
loop_
_entity_poly.entity_id
_entity_poly.type
_entity_poly.pdbx_seq_one_letter_code
_entity_poly.pdbx_strand_id
1 'polypeptide(L)'
;MATSSSVVSSVPQQHQVFLNFRGEELRNNFVSHLEKALRGKQINVFIDEAVEKGENLDNLFKEIEKSRIALAIISQKYTESKWCLNELVKMKELEGKLVTIPIFYNVEPATVRYQKEAFGAALTKTQENDSDGQMKKWKEALTYVSALVGFPFNSKSKEKETTLIDKIVDAVLQKLSKISSEESTSGSVDQGRGEEVEEAKADRISGLNQRLKELEEKVAITGDKRDETRIVEVVGMPGIGKSTLLKAFYETWKTRFLSSALLQNISELVKAMGLGRLTGMLLKELLPDENIDEETYEPYKEKLLKNTVFIVLDGISDETHIQKLLKDHRKWAKKGSKIVIARRAVTRDLLHEDSMVRYTYFVPLLSHRDGLNHFCHYAFRPFAAHQNNKEAFMKESKEFVRYARGHPLILKLLGEELREKSLSYWEEKLKSLPKSLSQNIRDRVLQVTYDELSQVQKDAFLDIACFRSHDLVYVKSLLDSSGPAFSKATVTIDALKDMFMIYISDSRVEMHDLLYTFAMELGPEARDDDGRGRHRIWHHHNQDNKGRLNRLLKRPGGSTSVRSFFLDMYVMKTDVTLGTDYLKNMRNLRYLKFYSSHCPQECTPKENIHIPGELELPLEEVRCLHWLNFPKDELPQDFIPKNLVDLKLPYSKIRQIWREEKDAPKLRWVDLNHSSKLENLSGLSQALNLERLNLEGCTALKTLLLGPENMASLVFLNLKGCTGLESLPKINLRSLKTLILSNCSNLEEFWVISETLYTLYLDGTAIKTLPQDMVKLTSLVKLYMKDCEMLVKLPEEFDKLKVLQELVCSGCKRLSSLPDVMKNMQCLQILLLDGTAITKIPHISSLERLCLSRNEKISCLSNDIRLLSQLKWLDLKYCTKLVSIPELPTNLQCLDANGCESLTTVANPLATHLPTEQIHSTFIFTNCDKLDRTAKEVITAYAQRKCQMLSDALKRWNEGFVPEALFSTCFPGCEVPSWFCHEAVGSVLKLNLLPHWNQNRFVGIALCAVVGSLPNGQEQTNSCSVTCTFNIASKDSKKGDPYKISFDRLVGRWNKHGNKLDKKGNKLKKTESDHVFICYTRCSNNIKCLEDQHSGTCTPTEAFLEFGVTDKESRLEVLKCGLRLVYASDEPQKTNSDMDLSLSSSDSTPTRNGSSNTTTSSGSVSTNTIREEDSNILHEAQSQNGRGL
;
A
#
# COMPACT_ATOMS: atom_id res chain seq x y z
N MET A 1 -16.96 29.47 48.27
CA MET A 1 -17.57 28.42 49.13
C MET A 1 -16.60 27.26 49.20
N ALA A 2 -16.04 27.02 50.39
CA ALA A 2 -15.17 25.90 50.68
C ALA A 2 -16.01 24.64 50.94
N THR A 3 -15.60 23.49 50.39
CA THR A 3 -16.02 22.14 50.80
C THR A 3 -14.82 21.21 50.56
N SER A 4 -13.97 21.08 51.58
CA SER A 4 -13.86 19.96 52.52
C SER A 4 -13.27 18.69 51.91
N SER A 5 -11.96 18.50 52.14
CA SER A 5 -11.25 17.24 51.93
C SER A 5 -11.70 16.23 52.99
N SER A 6 -12.38 15.17 52.57
CA SER A 6 -12.48 13.96 53.37
C SER A 6 -11.16 13.18 53.24
N VAL A 7 -10.39 13.18 54.32
CA VAL A 7 -9.27 12.26 54.52
C VAL A 7 -9.87 10.84 54.56
N VAL A 8 -9.68 10.07 53.49
CA VAL A 8 -9.95 8.64 53.52
C VAL A 8 -8.82 8.01 54.33
N SER A 9 -9.16 7.55 55.54
CA SER A 9 -8.29 6.71 56.35
C SER A 9 -7.91 5.46 55.54
N SER A 10 -6.62 5.29 55.25
CA SER A 10 -6.10 4.08 54.63
C SER A 10 -6.39 2.88 55.54
N VAL A 11 -7.21 1.95 55.07
CA VAL A 11 -7.33 0.61 55.65
C VAL A 11 -5.93 -0.03 55.62
N PRO A 12 -5.42 -0.62 56.72
CA PRO A 12 -4.10 -1.24 56.72
C PRO A 12 -4.06 -2.38 55.68
N GLN A 13 -3.02 -2.39 54.84
CA GLN A 13 -2.81 -3.45 53.84
C GLN A 13 -2.74 -4.80 54.55
N GLN A 14 -3.59 -5.75 54.16
CA GLN A 14 -3.54 -7.13 54.63
C GLN A 14 -2.17 -7.75 54.27
N HIS A 15 -1.56 -8.47 55.20
CA HIS A 15 -0.26 -9.11 54.98
C HIS A 15 -0.37 -10.26 53.97
N GLN A 16 0.56 -10.33 53.02
CA GLN A 16 0.55 -11.32 51.94
C GLN A 16 1.43 -12.53 52.25
N VAL A 17 2.50 -12.33 53.02
CA VAL A 17 3.49 -13.34 53.37
C VAL A 17 3.72 -13.37 54.88
N PHE A 18 3.67 -14.55 55.49
CA PHE A 18 4.03 -14.80 56.89
C PHE A 18 5.42 -15.46 57.00
N LEU A 19 6.27 -15.02 57.93
CA LEU A 19 7.57 -15.66 58.20
C LEU A 19 7.54 -16.45 59.51
N ASN A 20 7.78 -17.76 59.43
CA ASN A 20 7.90 -18.66 60.57
C ASN A 20 9.37 -19.10 60.72
N PHE A 21 10.02 -18.73 61.83
CA PHE A 21 11.47 -18.94 62.02
C PHE A 21 11.87 -18.89 63.49
N ARG A 22 13.07 -19.40 63.83
CA ARG A 22 13.65 -19.27 65.17
C ARG A 22 14.28 -17.88 65.34
N GLY A 23 13.58 -17.01 66.07
CA GLY A 23 14.00 -15.63 66.32
C GLY A 23 15.43 -15.46 66.83
N GLU A 24 15.83 -16.23 67.85
CA GLU A 24 17.17 -16.14 68.45
C GLU A 24 18.31 -16.46 67.47
N GLU A 25 18.06 -17.24 66.42
CA GLU A 25 19.09 -17.68 65.47
C GLU A 25 19.12 -16.83 64.21
N LEU A 26 17.94 -16.44 63.69
CA LEU A 26 17.81 -15.94 62.33
C LEU A 26 17.32 -14.49 62.19
N ARG A 27 16.81 -13.88 63.26
CA ARG A 27 16.13 -12.57 63.19
C ARG A 27 17.03 -11.48 62.62
N ASN A 28 18.20 -11.30 63.21
CA ASN A 28 19.10 -10.17 62.92
C ASN A 28 20.08 -10.45 61.76
N ASN A 29 19.96 -11.58 61.05
CA ASN A 29 20.82 -11.95 59.93
C ASN A 29 19.98 -12.27 58.66
N PHE A 30 19.79 -13.54 58.33
CA PHE A 30 19.08 -14.02 57.15
C PHE A 30 17.66 -13.44 57.03
N VAL A 31 16.89 -13.41 58.13
CA VAL A 31 15.49 -12.94 58.08
C VAL A 31 15.40 -11.43 57.84
N SER A 32 16.26 -10.62 58.45
CA SER A 32 16.27 -9.16 58.21
C SER A 32 16.62 -8.83 56.74
N HIS A 33 17.54 -9.58 56.14
CA HIS A 33 17.88 -9.43 54.72
C HIS A 33 16.74 -9.89 53.80
N LEU A 34 16.10 -11.02 54.11
CA LEU A 34 14.96 -11.54 53.36
C LEU A 34 13.75 -10.61 53.44
N GLU A 35 13.43 -10.08 54.62
CA GLU A 35 12.36 -9.10 54.81
C GLU A 35 12.62 -7.85 53.96
N LYS A 36 13.82 -7.29 54.03
CA LYS A 36 14.20 -6.11 53.26
C LYS A 36 14.06 -6.35 51.75
N ALA A 37 14.45 -7.53 51.27
CA ALA A 37 14.33 -7.91 49.86
C ALA A 37 12.86 -8.07 49.42
N LEU A 38 12.01 -8.70 50.23
CA LEU A 38 10.58 -8.85 49.97
C LEU A 38 9.85 -7.49 49.97
N ARG A 39 10.12 -6.64 50.97
CA ARG A 39 9.56 -5.27 51.03
C ARG A 39 10.05 -4.41 49.87
N GLY A 40 11.30 -4.58 49.43
CA GLY A 40 11.86 -3.91 48.24
C GLY A 40 11.12 -4.26 46.94
N LYS A 41 10.38 -5.38 46.91
CA LYS A 41 9.47 -5.78 45.81
C LYS A 41 8.00 -5.44 46.08
N GLN A 42 7.72 -4.56 47.05
CA GLN A 42 6.36 -4.16 47.46
C GLN A 42 5.48 -5.33 47.97
N ILE A 43 6.10 -6.40 48.48
CA ILE A 43 5.37 -7.50 49.11
C ILE A 43 5.15 -7.16 50.58
N ASN A 44 3.91 -7.19 51.04
CA ASN A 44 3.61 -6.94 52.45
C ASN A 44 3.87 -8.20 53.29
N VAL A 45 4.90 -8.14 54.14
CA VAL A 45 5.37 -9.25 54.98
C VAL A 45 5.00 -9.00 56.43
N PHE A 46 4.48 -10.04 57.08
CA PHE A 46 4.26 -10.07 58.53
C PHE A 46 5.42 -10.78 59.24
N ILE A 47 5.96 -10.12 60.27
CA ILE A 47 6.95 -10.62 61.21
C ILE A 47 6.44 -10.28 62.61
N ASP A 48 6.76 -11.11 63.61
CA ASP A 48 6.29 -10.99 64.99
C ASP A 48 6.58 -9.63 65.69
N GLU A 49 7.46 -8.78 65.13
CA GLU A 49 7.68 -7.39 65.58
C GLU A 49 6.53 -6.41 65.23
N ALA A 50 5.61 -6.80 64.34
CA ALA A 50 4.49 -5.97 63.92
C ALA A 50 3.29 -5.98 64.89
N VAL A 51 3.35 -6.75 65.98
CA VAL A 51 2.26 -6.85 66.99
C VAL A 51 2.40 -5.73 68.03
N GLU A 52 1.30 -5.00 68.31
CA GLU A 52 1.29 -3.97 69.36
C GLU A 52 1.55 -4.57 70.75
N LYS A 53 2.43 -3.93 71.53
CA LYS A 53 2.81 -4.40 72.87
C LYS A 53 1.61 -4.34 73.81
N GLY A 54 1.06 -5.50 74.17
CA GLY A 54 -0.09 -5.63 75.07
C GLY A 54 -1.24 -6.49 74.52
N GLU A 55 -1.19 -6.89 73.25
CA GLU A 55 -2.21 -7.78 72.66
C GLU A 55 -1.98 -9.28 72.96
N ASN A 56 -3.06 -10.07 72.89
CA ASN A 56 -3.02 -11.52 73.07
C ASN A 56 -2.27 -12.20 71.88
N LEU A 57 -1.31 -13.06 72.20
CA LEU A 57 -0.53 -13.86 71.25
C LEU A 57 -1.39 -14.73 70.30
N ASP A 58 -2.66 -15.00 70.64
CA ASP A 58 -3.62 -15.65 69.74
C ASP A 58 -3.88 -14.86 68.43
N ASN A 59 -3.60 -13.54 68.41
CA ASN A 59 -3.71 -12.74 67.20
C ASN A 59 -2.70 -13.15 66.12
N LEU A 60 -1.58 -13.78 66.50
CA LEU A 60 -0.58 -14.22 65.53
C LEU A 60 -1.08 -15.35 64.62
N PHE A 61 -1.82 -16.30 65.17
CA PHE A 61 -2.41 -17.39 64.38
C PHE A 61 -3.45 -16.86 63.39
N LYS A 62 -4.11 -15.72 63.69
CA LYS A 62 -5.01 -15.03 62.74
C LYS A 62 -4.24 -14.39 61.59
N GLU A 63 -3.02 -13.92 61.81
CA GLU A 63 -2.19 -13.37 60.74
C GLU A 63 -1.66 -14.46 59.80
N ILE A 64 -1.43 -15.67 60.30
CA ILE A 64 -1.17 -16.86 59.46
C ILE A 64 -2.40 -17.14 58.57
N GLU A 65 -3.61 -17.11 59.14
CA GLU A 65 -4.87 -17.33 58.40
C GLU A 65 -5.15 -16.25 57.33
N LYS A 66 -4.73 -15.01 57.60
CA LYS A 66 -4.91 -13.88 56.67
C LYS A 66 -3.86 -13.83 55.57
N SER A 67 -2.76 -14.57 55.71
CA SER A 67 -1.66 -14.59 54.76
C SER A 67 -1.94 -15.55 53.60
N ARG A 68 -1.40 -15.23 52.42
CA ARG A 68 -1.54 -16.09 51.22
C ARG A 68 -0.40 -17.10 51.10
N ILE A 69 0.78 -16.72 51.58
CA ILE A 69 1.99 -17.53 51.58
C ILE A 69 2.60 -17.52 52.97
N ALA A 70 3.15 -18.64 53.42
CA ALA A 70 3.97 -18.72 54.62
C ALA A 70 5.34 -19.35 54.32
N LEU A 71 6.40 -18.67 54.73
CA LEU A 71 7.78 -19.15 54.61
C LEU A 71 8.18 -19.85 55.92
N ALA A 72 8.37 -21.16 55.87
CA ALA A 72 8.84 -21.95 57.01
C ALA A 72 10.37 -22.08 56.97
N ILE A 73 11.07 -21.23 57.73
CA ILE A 73 12.53 -21.18 57.77
C ILE A 73 13.03 -22.08 58.90
N ILE A 74 13.34 -23.32 58.55
CA ILE A 74 13.74 -24.37 59.48
C ILE A 74 15.26 -24.33 59.66
N SER A 75 15.72 -24.14 60.89
CA SER A 75 17.14 -24.13 61.29
C SER A 75 17.43 -25.20 62.34
N GLN A 76 18.70 -25.38 62.71
CA GLN A 76 19.10 -26.45 63.64
C GLN A 76 18.42 -26.35 65.02
N LYS A 77 18.15 -25.12 65.50
CA LYS A 77 17.52 -24.84 66.80
C LYS A 77 16.01 -24.59 66.71
N TYR A 78 15.40 -24.83 65.56
CA TYR A 78 14.00 -24.52 65.32
C TYR A 78 13.05 -25.21 66.32
N THR A 79 13.33 -26.45 66.69
CA THR A 79 12.50 -27.27 67.59
C THR A 79 12.65 -26.93 69.07
N GLU A 80 13.56 -26.02 69.45
CA GLU A 80 13.70 -25.48 70.82
C GLU A 80 12.56 -24.49 71.15
N SER A 81 11.82 -24.01 70.15
CA SER A 81 10.71 -23.07 70.32
C SER A 81 9.36 -23.78 70.17
N LYS A 82 8.60 -23.91 71.27
CA LYS A 82 7.20 -24.35 71.22
C LYS A 82 6.37 -23.47 70.27
N TRP A 83 6.72 -22.20 70.17
CA TRP A 83 5.99 -21.22 69.38
C TRP A 83 6.18 -21.45 67.88
N CYS A 84 7.43 -21.66 67.41
CA CYS A 84 7.71 -21.99 66.01
C CYS A 84 7.00 -23.28 65.60
N LEU A 85 6.96 -24.28 66.49
CA LEU A 85 6.28 -25.55 66.27
C LEU A 85 4.75 -25.39 66.20
N ASN A 86 4.15 -24.54 67.03
CA ASN A 86 2.71 -24.29 67.00
C ASN A 86 2.29 -23.49 65.76
N GLU A 87 3.08 -22.50 65.33
CA GLU A 87 2.87 -21.82 64.04
C GLU A 87 2.93 -22.80 62.88
N LEU A 88 3.90 -23.73 62.89
CA LEU A 88 4.03 -24.74 61.85
C LEU A 88 2.85 -25.73 61.83
N VAL A 89 2.33 -26.10 63.01
CA VAL A 89 1.08 -26.86 63.12
C VAL A 89 -0.07 -26.10 62.48
N LYS A 90 -0.19 -24.79 62.76
CA LYS A 90 -1.24 -23.96 62.15
C LYS A 90 -1.09 -23.84 60.63
N MET A 91 0.12 -23.70 60.13
CA MET A 91 0.41 -23.69 58.70
C MET A 91 0.01 -25.01 58.03
N LYS A 92 0.24 -26.14 58.69
CA LYS A 92 -0.24 -27.45 58.23
C LYS A 92 -1.77 -27.55 58.26
N GLU A 93 -2.43 -27.07 59.31
CA GLU A 93 -3.90 -27.06 59.39
C GLU A 93 -4.56 -26.26 58.25
N LEU A 94 -3.82 -25.31 57.68
CA LEU A 94 -4.24 -24.47 56.53
C LEU A 94 -3.74 -25.00 55.18
N GLU A 95 -3.26 -26.25 55.11
CA GLU A 95 -2.87 -26.92 53.87
C GLU A 95 -4.02 -26.85 52.85
N GLY A 96 -3.72 -26.34 51.65
CA GLY A 96 -4.70 -26.08 50.57
C GLY A 96 -5.27 -24.66 50.54
N LYS A 97 -5.22 -23.90 51.64
CA LYS A 97 -5.59 -22.46 51.67
C LYS A 97 -4.38 -21.53 51.77
N LEU A 98 -3.32 -21.99 52.43
CA LEU A 98 -2.07 -21.27 52.62
C LEU A 98 -0.95 -21.97 51.86
N VAL A 99 -0.25 -21.25 50.99
CA VAL A 99 0.91 -21.81 50.29
C VAL A 99 2.13 -21.79 51.21
N THR A 100 2.57 -22.95 51.67
CA THR A 100 3.77 -23.09 52.50
C THR A 100 5.01 -23.34 51.63
N ILE A 101 6.08 -22.56 51.84
CA ILE A 101 7.38 -22.73 51.17
C ILE A 101 8.44 -22.99 52.25
N PRO A 102 9.05 -24.18 52.32
CA PRO A 102 10.12 -24.45 53.27
C PRO A 102 11.46 -23.87 52.82
N ILE A 103 12.23 -23.37 53.77
CA ILE A 103 13.62 -22.99 53.63
C ILE A 103 14.41 -23.75 54.69
N PHE A 104 15.27 -24.68 54.27
CA PHE A 104 16.06 -25.51 55.16
C PHE A 104 17.43 -24.85 55.35
N TYR A 105 17.55 -24.02 56.38
CA TYR A 105 18.72 -23.20 56.65
C TYR A 105 19.72 -23.94 57.54
N ASN A 106 20.82 -24.39 56.96
CA ASN A 106 21.86 -25.20 57.63
C ASN A 106 21.37 -26.51 58.27
N VAL A 107 20.24 -27.04 57.79
CA VAL A 107 19.67 -28.32 58.23
C VAL A 107 19.23 -29.12 57.00
N GLU A 108 19.43 -30.43 57.00
CA GLU A 108 18.98 -31.27 55.88
C GLU A 108 17.48 -31.60 56.01
N PRO A 109 16.72 -31.58 54.89
CA PRO A 109 15.29 -31.95 54.90
C PRO A 109 15.03 -33.33 55.50
N ALA A 110 15.94 -34.29 55.29
CA ALA A 110 15.85 -35.64 55.87
C ALA A 110 15.95 -35.63 57.40
N THR A 111 16.83 -34.79 57.97
CA THR A 111 16.96 -34.61 59.41
C THR A 111 15.68 -34.03 60.01
N VAL A 112 15.03 -33.09 59.32
CA VAL A 112 13.72 -32.53 59.70
C VAL A 112 12.60 -33.57 59.59
N ARG A 113 12.59 -34.37 58.51
CA ARG A 113 11.54 -35.38 58.23
C ARG A 113 11.54 -36.55 59.20
N TYR A 114 12.72 -37.03 59.58
CA TYR A 114 12.86 -38.16 60.49
C TYR A 114 13.12 -37.74 61.94
N GLN A 115 13.22 -36.42 62.20
CA GLN A 115 13.52 -35.83 63.50
C GLN A 115 14.71 -36.53 64.18
N LYS A 116 15.83 -36.63 63.47
CA LYS A 116 17.06 -37.31 63.93
C LYS A 116 18.12 -36.29 64.38
N GLU A 117 19.21 -36.79 64.94
CA GLU A 117 20.38 -35.98 65.35
C GLU A 117 20.02 -34.89 66.37
N ALA A 118 20.82 -33.82 66.43
CA ALA A 118 20.63 -32.71 67.36
C ALA A 118 19.27 -32.00 67.19
N PHE A 119 18.70 -31.98 65.97
CA PHE A 119 17.37 -31.41 65.70
C PHE A 119 16.23 -32.20 66.38
N GLY A 120 16.32 -33.53 66.35
CA GLY A 120 15.40 -34.43 67.05
C GLY A 120 15.58 -34.47 68.56
N ALA A 121 16.84 -34.40 69.02
CA ALA A 121 17.16 -34.30 70.44
C ALA A 121 16.58 -33.02 71.06
N ALA A 122 16.70 -31.89 70.37
CA ALA A 122 16.10 -30.61 70.77
C ALA A 122 14.56 -30.70 70.85
N LEU A 123 13.90 -31.34 69.87
CA LEU A 123 12.45 -31.57 69.90
C LEU A 123 12.01 -32.40 71.12
N THR A 124 12.79 -33.43 71.48
CA THR A 124 12.49 -34.30 72.64
C THR A 124 12.70 -33.55 73.95
N LYS A 125 13.68 -32.64 74.03
CA LYS A 125 13.91 -31.79 75.21
C LYS A 125 12.78 -30.77 75.42
N THR A 126 12.18 -30.26 74.34
CA THR A 126 10.99 -29.38 74.39
C THR A 126 9.74 -30.09 74.95
N GLN A 127 9.77 -31.44 75.08
CA GLN A 127 8.66 -32.28 75.55
C GLN A 127 8.44 -32.30 77.06
N GLU A 128 9.45 -32.02 77.90
CA GLU A 128 9.42 -32.34 79.35
C GLU A 128 8.29 -31.67 80.15
N ASN A 129 7.46 -30.80 79.55
CA ASN A 129 6.34 -30.12 80.18
C ASN A 129 5.09 -29.98 79.27
N ASP A 130 4.61 -31.02 78.57
CA ASP A 130 3.40 -30.89 77.75
C ASP A 130 2.47 -32.11 77.66
N SER A 131 1.17 -31.82 77.52
CA SER A 131 0.04 -32.75 77.59
C SER A 131 -0.06 -33.71 76.39
N ASP A 132 -0.69 -34.87 76.64
CA ASP A 132 -0.75 -36.04 75.76
C ASP A 132 -1.47 -35.71 74.43
N GLY A 133 -0.70 -35.44 73.36
CA GLY A 133 -1.20 -35.18 72.00
C GLY A 133 -0.43 -34.14 71.17
N GLN A 134 0.24 -33.16 71.78
CA GLN A 134 0.93 -32.09 71.03
C GLN A 134 2.19 -32.56 70.30
N MET A 135 2.97 -33.44 70.91
CA MET A 135 4.18 -34.00 70.28
C MET A 135 3.84 -34.73 68.97
N LYS A 136 2.68 -35.38 68.90
CA LYS A 136 2.21 -36.03 67.68
C LYS A 136 1.94 -34.99 66.59
N LYS A 137 1.24 -33.90 66.91
CA LYS A 137 0.98 -32.78 65.98
C LYS A 137 2.27 -32.12 65.49
N TRP A 138 3.24 -31.88 66.37
CA TRP A 138 4.54 -31.31 65.98
C TRP A 138 5.32 -32.22 65.03
N LYS A 139 5.43 -33.51 65.33
CA LYS A 139 6.09 -34.49 64.44
C LYS A 139 5.39 -34.56 63.08
N GLU A 140 4.07 -34.54 63.09
CA GLU A 140 3.24 -34.54 61.90
C GLU A 140 3.40 -33.26 61.05
N ALA A 141 3.58 -32.08 61.67
CA ALA A 141 3.84 -30.81 60.99
C ALA A 141 5.26 -30.73 60.41
N LEU A 142 6.26 -31.21 61.15
CA LEU A 142 7.65 -31.31 60.66
C LEU A 142 7.78 -32.32 59.50
N THR A 143 7.04 -33.42 59.56
CA THR A 143 7.00 -34.41 58.46
C THR A 143 6.29 -33.85 57.23
N TYR A 144 5.22 -33.05 57.41
CA TYR A 144 4.54 -32.35 56.32
C TYR A 144 5.46 -31.33 55.63
N VAL A 145 6.05 -30.41 56.39
CA VAL A 145 6.85 -29.32 55.80
C VAL A 145 8.11 -29.84 55.10
N SER A 146 8.69 -30.94 55.60
CA SER A 146 9.85 -31.59 54.98
C SER A 146 9.53 -32.41 53.74
N ALA A 147 8.25 -32.72 53.48
CA ALA A 147 7.81 -33.37 52.25
C ALA A 147 7.58 -32.37 51.09
N LEU A 148 7.48 -31.07 51.39
CA LEU A 148 7.33 -30.02 50.38
C LEU A 148 8.68 -29.70 49.72
N VAL A 149 8.64 -29.34 48.43
CA VAL A 149 9.83 -28.86 47.72
C VAL A 149 10.17 -27.45 48.21
N GLY A 150 11.29 -27.33 48.91
CA GLY A 150 11.78 -26.09 49.50
C GLY A 150 13.21 -25.75 49.06
N PHE A 151 13.78 -24.72 49.66
CA PHE A 151 15.14 -24.27 49.38
C PHE A 151 16.12 -24.79 50.45
N PRO A 152 16.99 -25.77 50.14
CA PRO A 152 18.06 -26.15 51.04
C PRO A 152 19.20 -25.14 50.95
N PHE A 153 19.75 -24.75 52.10
CA PHE A 153 20.91 -23.89 52.19
C PHE A 153 21.93 -24.44 53.17
N ASN A 154 23.18 -24.48 52.75
CA ASN A 154 24.30 -24.88 53.59
C ASN A 154 25.40 -23.82 53.50
N SER A 155 25.66 -23.14 54.61
CA SER A 155 26.71 -22.13 54.77
C SER A 155 28.13 -22.63 54.48
N LYS A 156 28.34 -23.96 54.45
CA LYS A 156 29.61 -24.60 54.05
C LYS A 156 29.74 -24.83 52.54
N SER A 157 28.68 -24.56 51.76
CA SER A 157 28.69 -24.71 50.29
C SER A 157 29.19 -23.45 49.57
N LYS A 158 29.34 -23.52 48.24
CA LYS A 158 29.74 -22.35 47.42
C LYS A 158 28.61 -21.34 47.20
N GLU A 159 27.37 -21.66 47.58
CA GLU A 159 26.20 -20.80 47.34
C GLU A 159 26.15 -19.65 48.35
N LYS A 160 25.98 -18.41 47.85
CA LYS A 160 25.87 -17.22 48.69
C LYS A 160 24.44 -17.05 49.19
N GLU A 161 24.31 -16.61 50.44
CA GLU A 161 23.02 -16.30 51.09
C GLU A 161 22.20 -15.27 50.28
N THR A 162 22.85 -14.31 49.63
CA THR A 162 22.18 -13.33 48.75
C THR A 162 21.48 -13.99 47.55
N THR A 163 22.11 -15.00 46.95
CA THR A 163 21.55 -15.73 45.80
C THR A 163 20.34 -16.58 46.22
N LEU A 164 20.36 -17.11 47.44
CA LEU A 164 19.20 -17.80 48.01
C LEU A 164 18.03 -16.84 48.24
N ILE A 165 18.29 -15.64 48.78
CA ILE A 165 17.26 -14.62 49.00
C ILE A 165 16.59 -14.23 47.68
N ASP A 166 17.36 -13.99 46.61
CA ASP A 166 16.79 -13.67 45.29
C ASP A 166 15.87 -14.80 44.79
N LYS A 167 16.30 -16.06 44.91
CA LYS A 167 15.50 -17.23 44.53
C LYS A 167 14.19 -17.32 45.33
N ILE A 168 14.23 -17.03 46.63
CA ILE A 168 13.05 -17.04 47.50
C ILE A 168 12.08 -15.93 47.07
N VAL A 169 12.58 -14.71 46.85
CA VAL A 169 11.76 -13.56 46.43
C VAL A 169 11.07 -13.84 45.09
N ASP A 170 11.80 -14.40 44.12
CA ASP A 170 11.23 -14.76 42.82
C ASP A 170 10.16 -15.86 42.95
N ALA A 171 10.39 -16.87 43.79
CA ALA A 171 9.40 -17.92 44.04
C ALA A 171 8.12 -17.39 44.71
N VAL A 172 8.26 -16.45 45.65
CA VAL A 172 7.13 -15.76 46.29
C VAL A 172 6.34 -14.95 45.25
N LEU A 173 7.01 -14.17 44.39
CA LEU A 173 6.34 -13.39 43.34
C LEU A 173 5.58 -14.29 42.36
N GLN A 174 6.18 -15.39 41.92
CA GLN A 174 5.53 -16.36 41.04
C GLN A 174 4.30 -16.98 41.71
N LYS A 175 4.40 -17.36 42.98
CA LYS A 175 3.26 -17.95 43.72
C LYS A 175 2.14 -16.92 43.94
N LEU A 176 2.45 -15.68 44.31
CA LEU A 176 1.45 -14.62 44.45
C LEU A 176 0.72 -14.36 43.12
N SER A 177 1.43 -14.36 41.99
CA SER A 177 0.81 -14.17 40.67
C SER A 177 -0.18 -15.28 40.30
N LYS A 178 0.12 -16.54 40.67
CA LYS A 178 -0.78 -17.68 40.44
C LYS A 178 -2.00 -17.67 41.35
N ILE A 179 -1.82 -17.36 42.63
CA ILE A 179 -2.93 -17.24 43.59
C ILE A 179 -3.91 -16.15 43.14
N SER A 180 -3.40 -15.02 42.63
CA SER A 180 -4.24 -13.95 42.08
C SER A 180 -5.00 -14.33 40.80
N SER A 181 -4.54 -15.32 40.03
CA SER A 181 -5.25 -15.80 38.83
C SER A 181 -6.29 -16.90 39.11
N GLU A 182 -6.13 -17.68 40.18
CA GLU A 182 -7.03 -18.78 40.52
C GLU A 182 -8.26 -18.32 41.34
N GLU A 183 -8.11 -17.26 42.15
CA GLU A 183 -9.23 -16.61 42.87
C GLU A 183 -10.28 -15.97 41.94
N SER A 184 -9.97 -15.79 40.65
CA SER A 184 -10.89 -15.28 39.62
C SER A 184 -11.87 -16.34 39.09
N THR A 185 -11.75 -17.61 39.49
CA THR A 185 -12.46 -18.74 38.86
C THR A 185 -13.30 -19.62 39.80
N SER A 186 -13.57 -19.19 41.04
CA SER A 186 -14.46 -19.95 41.93
C SER A 186 -15.40 -19.08 42.75
N GLY A 187 -16.54 -18.73 42.14
CA GLY A 187 -17.74 -18.18 42.77
C GLY A 187 -18.96 -18.60 41.94
N SER A 188 -19.93 -19.25 42.60
CA SER A 188 -20.98 -20.10 42.04
C SER A 188 -21.99 -19.45 41.08
N VAL A 189 -22.46 -20.29 40.16
CA VAL A 189 -23.68 -20.23 39.34
C VAL A 189 -24.84 -19.52 40.04
N ASP A 190 -25.23 -18.37 39.47
CA ASP A 190 -26.62 -17.90 39.50
C ASP A 190 -27.03 -17.57 38.05
N GLN A 191 -28.18 -18.08 37.63
CA GLN A 191 -28.66 -17.98 36.27
C GLN A 191 -29.13 -16.54 35.99
N GLY A 192 -28.36 -15.81 35.18
CA GLY A 192 -28.86 -14.63 34.47
C GLY A 192 -27.88 -13.48 34.38
N ARG A 193 -27.43 -13.17 33.15
CA ARG A 193 -26.74 -11.95 32.72
C ARG A 193 -25.40 -11.64 33.41
N GLY A 194 -24.28 -11.85 32.69
CA GLY A 194 -23.01 -11.24 33.10
C GLY A 194 -21.73 -11.78 32.46
N GLU A 195 -21.69 -12.07 31.16
CA GLU A 195 -20.40 -12.20 30.45
C GLU A 195 -20.09 -10.84 29.81
N GLU A 196 -19.21 -10.03 30.42
CA GLU A 196 -18.40 -8.98 29.73
C GLU A 196 -17.50 -8.13 30.65
N VAL A 197 -17.00 -8.61 31.78
CA VAL A 197 -16.07 -7.79 32.59
C VAL A 197 -15.05 -8.67 33.31
N GLU A 198 -13.94 -9.03 32.66
CA GLU A 198 -12.59 -8.97 33.29
C GLU A 198 -11.40 -9.36 32.40
N GLU A 199 -11.58 -9.68 31.12
CA GLU A 199 -10.47 -9.75 30.14
C GLU A 199 -9.97 -8.36 29.66
N ALA A 200 -10.61 -7.28 30.14
CA ALA A 200 -10.46 -5.93 29.59
C ALA A 200 -9.39 -5.04 30.27
N LYS A 201 -8.37 -5.60 30.94
CA LYS A 201 -7.29 -4.79 31.58
C LYS A 201 -5.98 -4.74 30.80
N ALA A 202 -5.60 -5.79 30.08
CA ALA A 202 -4.35 -5.82 29.30
C ALA A 202 -4.52 -5.39 27.83
N ASP A 203 -5.73 -5.49 27.26
CA ASP A 203 -6.05 -5.09 25.87
C ASP A 203 -6.39 -3.59 25.69
N ARG A 204 -6.09 -2.76 26.69
CA ARG A 204 -6.77 -1.47 26.90
C ARG A 204 -6.51 -0.36 25.87
N ILE A 205 -5.59 -0.51 24.92
CA ILE A 205 -5.37 0.48 23.85
C ILE A 205 -5.05 -0.26 22.55
N SER A 206 -6.08 -0.48 21.71
CA SER A 206 -5.95 -1.13 20.40
C SER A 206 -4.85 -0.48 19.57
N GLY A 207 -3.95 -1.28 18.99
CA GLY A 207 -2.82 -0.83 18.18
C GLY A 207 -1.58 -0.30 18.93
N LEU A 208 -1.56 -0.23 20.27
CA LEU A 208 -0.40 0.27 21.03
C LEU A 208 0.80 -0.68 20.99
N ASN A 209 0.58 -1.99 21.12
CA ASN A 209 1.64 -2.99 21.18
C ASN A 209 2.51 -3.00 19.91
N GLN A 210 1.89 -2.88 18.74
CA GLN A 210 2.59 -2.81 17.46
C GLN A 210 3.49 -1.56 17.41
N ARG A 211 2.96 -0.39 17.79
CA ARG A 211 3.72 0.87 17.81
C ARG A 211 4.86 0.88 18.84
N LEU A 212 4.67 0.19 19.97
CA LEU A 212 5.72 -0.01 20.98
C LEU A 212 6.86 -0.84 20.41
N LYS A 213 6.55 -1.94 19.73
CA LYS A 213 7.56 -2.80 19.09
C LYS A 213 8.34 -2.05 18.01
N GLU A 214 7.67 -1.28 17.15
CA GLU A 214 8.33 -0.46 16.13
C GLU A 214 9.24 0.62 16.73
N LEU A 215 8.79 1.29 17.79
CA LEU A 215 9.62 2.24 18.53
C LEU A 215 10.81 1.53 19.20
N GLU A 216 10.58 0.34 19.75
CA GLU A 216 11.62 -0.49 20.36
C GLU A 216 12.71 -0.85 19.35
N GLU A 217 12.34 -1.27 18.14
CA GLU A 217 13.28 -1.56 17.05
C GLU A 217 14.10 -0.33 16.62
N LYS A 218 13.50 0.88 16.68
CA LYS A 218 14.20 2.13 16.39
C LYS A 218 15.14 2.58 17.51
N VAL A 219 14.87 2.22 18.76
CA VAL A 219 15.69 2.59 19.93
C VAL A 219 16.78 1.54 20.19
N ALA A 220 16.44 0.26 20.04
CA ALA A 220 17.35 -0.87 20.21
C ALA A 220 18.40 -0.92 19.09
N ILE A 221 19.62 -1.35 19.44
CA ILE A 221 20.72 -1.56 18.48
C ILE A 221 21.13 -3.03 18.57
N THR A 222 21.10 -3.74 17.45
CA THR A 222 21.64 -5.09 17.30
C THR A 222 23.07 -5.02 16.72
N GLY A 223 23.94 -5.96 17.10
CA GLY A 223 25.33 -6.03 16.59
C GLY A 223 26.33 -5.08 17.26
N ASP A 224 27.41 -4.72 16.53
CA ASP A 224 28.64 -4.06 17.02
C ASP A 224 28.49 -2.61 17.53
N LYS A 225 27.27 -2.05 17.51
CA LYS A 225 26.99 -0.64 17.87
C LYS A 225 26.22 -0.46 19.19
N ARG A 226 26.17 -1.48 20.07
CA ARG A 226 25.41 -1.42 21.34
C ARG A 226 25.78 -0.23 22.23
N ASP A 227 27.03 0.21 22.20
CA ASP A 227 27.56 1.28 23.04
C ASP A 227 27.35 2.69 22.46
N GLU A 228 26.64 2.84 21.34
CA GLU A 228 26.31 4.16 20.79
C GLU A 228 25.13 4.81 21.54
N THR A 229 25.30 6.10 21.88
CA THR A 229 24.20 6.92 22.42
C THR A 229 23.24 7.27 21.29
N ARG A 230 21.95 6.93 21.44
CA ARG A 230 20.94 7.11 20.38
C ARG A 230 19.87 8.10 20.79
N ILE A 231 19.60 9.08 19.92
CA ILE A 231 18.46 9.99 20.04
C ILE A 231 17.40 9.59 19.02
N VAL A 232 16.19 9.29 19.51
CA VAL A 232 15.03 8.97 18.68
C VAL A 232 13.95 10.04 18.84
N GLU A 233 13.56 10.66 17.75
CA GLU A 233 12.53 11.69 17.69
C GLU A 233 11.19 11.05 17.30
N VAL A 234 10.21 11.07 18.19
CA VAL A 234 8.86 10.55 17.97
C VAL A 234 7.97 11.69 17.47
N VAL A 235 7.57 11.62 16.20
CA VAL A 235 6.89 12.72 15.50
C VAL A 235 5.54 12.24 14.96
N GLY A 236 4.55 13.12 14.97
CA GLY A 236 3.24 12.84 14.38
C GLY A 236 2.22 13.92 14.73
N MET A 237 1.05 13.87 14.10
CA MET A 237 -0.03 14.83 14.30
C MET A 237 -0.46 14.94 15.79
N PRO A 238 -0.88 16.12 16.28
CA PRO A 238 -1.46 16.24 17.62
C PRO A 238 -2.65 15.29 17.83
N GLY A 239 -2.66 14.56 18.96
CA GLY A 239 -3.70 13.56 19.23
C GLY A 239 -3.48 12.18 18.62
N ILE A 240 -2.38 11.94 17.89
CA ILE A 240 -2.04 10.61 17.32
C ILE A 240 -1.65 9.56 18.38
N GLY A 241 -1.39 9.98 19.62
CA GLY A 241 -1.03 9.11 20.75
C GLY A 241 0.47 9.10 21.11
N LYS A 242 1.26 10.12 20.76
CA LYS A 242 2.70 10.22 21.10
C LYS A 242 2.96 10.10 22.61
N SER A 243 2.32 10.93 23.43
CA SER A 243 2.49 10.93 24.88
C SER A 243 2.08 9.60 25.51
N THR A 244 1.01 8.99 25.00
CA THR A 244 0.55 7.65 25.41
C THR A 244 1.58 6.57 25.07
N LEU A 245 2.15 6.62 23.86
CA LEU A 245 3.20 5.71 23.42
C LEU A 245 4.47 5.86 24.26
N LEU A 246 4.94 7.09 24.48
CA LEU A 246 6.14 7.35 25.27
C LEU A 246 5.98 6.93 26.73
N LYS A 247 4.82 7.19 27.34
CA LYS A 247 4.55 6.74 28.71
C LYS A 247 4.60 5.22 28.83
N ALA A 248 3.95 4.50 27.91
CA ALA A 248 3.99 3.03 27.90
C ALA A 248 5.38 2.49 27.60
N PHE A 249 6.12 3.15 26.70
CA PHE A 249 7.51 2.79 26.39
C PHE A 249 8.42 3.00 27.60
N TYR A 250 8.29 4.12 28.30
CA TYR A 250 9.05 4.42 29.51
C TYR A 250 8.85 3.36 30.60
N GLU A 251 7.60 3.02 30.89
CA GLU A 251 7.27 2.01 31.90
C GLU A 251 7.87 0.63 31.57
N THR A 252 7.95 0.29 30.28
CA THR A 252 8.53 -0.98 29.81
C THR A 252 10.06 -0.98 29.85
N TRP A 253 10.70 0.19 29.64
CA TRP A 253 12.15 0.30 29.47
C TRP A 253 12.92 0.81 30.68
N LYS A 254 12.27 1.50 31.63
CA LYS A 254 12.95 2.12 32.79
C LYS A 254 13.76 1.11 33.61
N THR A 255 13.29 -0.14 33.72
CA THR A 255 13.96 -1.20 34.48
C THR A 255 15.23 -1.72 33.82
N ARG A 256 15.48 -1.40 32.54
CA ARG A 256 16.70 -1.77 31.81
C ARG A 256 17.88 -0.83 32.08
N PHE A 257 17.66 0.28 32.80
CA PHE A 257 18.67 1.30 33.08
C PHE A 257 18.73 1.58 34.58
N LEU A 258 19.91 1.91 35.10
CA LEU A 258 20.09 2.27 36.51
C LEU A 258 19.50 3.65 36.84
N SER A 259 19.42 4.54 35.86
CA SER A 259 18.88 5.89 36.00
C SER A 259 18.04 6.22 34.77
N SER A 260 16.82 6.67 34.99
CA SER A 260 15.86 6.99 33.94
C SER A 260 15.00 8.19 34.33
N ALA A 261 14.61 9.00 33.34
CA ALA A 261 13.77 10.17 33.56
C ALA A 261 12.68 10.29 32.50
N LEU A 262 11.49 10.73 32.91
CA LEU A 262 10.35 11.04 32.08
C LEU A 262 9.85 12.45 32.37
N LEU A 263 10.19 13.40 31.50
CA LEU A 263 9.65 14.76 31.56
C LEU A 263 8.48 14.90 30.59
N GLN A 264 7.30 15.21 31.10
CA GLN A 264 6.08 15.36 30.30
C GLN A 264 5.67 16.83 30.14
N ASN A 265 5.01 17.15 29.02
CA ASN A 265 4.47 18.48 28.71
C ASN A 265 5.49 19.61 28.87
N ILE A 266 6.72 19.39 28.39
CA ILE A 266 7.85 20.32 28.60
C ILE A 266 7.51 21.75 28.17
N SER A 267 6.87 21.94 27.03
CA SER A 267 6.55 23.29 26.54
C SER A 267 5.55 24.03 27.43
N GLU A 268 4.68 23.32 28.16
CA GLU A 268 3.78 23.93 29.15
C GLU A 268 4.54 24.26 30.45
N LEU A 269 5.46 23.38 30.87
CA LEU A 269 6.33 23.63 32.02
C LEU A 269 7.23 24.85 31.81
N VAL A 270 7.78 25.04 30.60
CA VAL A 270 8.56 26.25 30.25
C VAL A 270 7.70 27.50 30.36
N LYS A 271 6.46 27.47 29.85
CA LYS A 271 5.55 28.62 29.94
C LYS A 271 5.20 28.97 31.39
N ALA A 272 5.10 27.97 32.26
CA ALA A 272 4.73 28.17 33.66
C ALA A 272 5.91 28.59 34.55
N MET A 273 7.11 28.05 34.34
CA MET A 273 8.24 28.16 35.27
C MET A 273 9.54 28.73 34.66
N GLY A 274 9.55 28.98 33.35
CA GLY A 274 10.73 29.46 32.62
C GLY A 274 11.74 28.37 32.25
N LEU A 275 12.59 28.65 31.26
CA LEU A 275 13.56 27.70 30.69
C LEU A 275 14.66 27.28 31.67
N GLY A 276 15.01 28.13 32.65
CA GLY A 276 16.16 27.91 33.56
C GLY A 276 16.02 26.70 34.51
N ARG A 277 14.80 26.25 34.80
CA ARG A 277 14.50 25.19 35.79
C ARG A 277 14.50 23.78 35.20
N LEU A 278 14.56 23.65 33.87
CA LEU A 278 14.41 22.37 33.17
C LEU A 278 15.54 21.38 33.45
N THR A 279 16.78 21.88 33.47
CA THR A 279 17.95 21.05 33.80
C THR A 279 17.85 20.49 35.21
N GLY A 280 17.47 21.30 36.19
CA GLY A 280 17.28 20.86 37.58
C GLY A 280 16.19 19.79 37.73
N MET A 281 15.07 19.92 36.99
CA MET A 281 14.02 18.89 36.97
C MET A 281 14.49 17.55 36.38
N LEU A 282 15.22 17.61 35.26
CA LEU A 282 15.80 16.39 34.66
C LEU A 282 16.78 15.72 35.63
N LEU A 283 17.61 16.50 36.32
CA LEU A 283 18.56 15.98 37.31
C LEU A 283 17.86 15.36 38.50
N LYS A 284 16.77 15.95 39.02
CA LYS A 284 16.00 15.39 40.15
C LYS A 284 15.39 14.03 39.83
N GLU A 285 14.97 13.81 38.58
CA GLU A 285 14.50 12.49 38.17
C GLU A 285 15.64 11.49 37.98
N LEU A 286 16.79 11.92 37.44
CA LEU A 286 17.93 11.03 37.23
C LEU A 286 18.67 10.68 38.53
N LEU A 287 18.60 11.55 39.55
CA LEU A 287 19.30 11.46 40.84
C LEU A 287 18.33 11.79 42.00
N PRO A 288 17.35 10.93 42.31
CA PRO A 288 16.30 11.23 43.29
C PRO A 288 16.78 11.35 44.75
N ASP A 289 17.92 10.74 45.08
CA ASP A 289 18.48 10.75 46.45
C ASP A 289 19.40 11.95 46.74
N GLU A 290 19.56 12.87 45.78
CA GLU A 290 20.50 14.00 45.86
C GLU A 290 19.76 15.33 46.05
N ASN A 291 20.25 16.17 46.96
CA ASN A 291 19.73 17.52 47.13
C ASN A 291 20.33 18.46 46.07
N ILE A 292 19.66 18.55 44.92
CA ILE A 292 20.17 19.28 43.75
C ILE A 292 20.07 20.79 43.96
N ASP A 293 21.23 21.44 43.98
CA ASP A 293 21.37 22.88 43.86
C ASP A 293 20.96 23.34 42.44
N GLU A 294 19.94 24.20 42.36
CA GLU A 294 19.37 24.70 41.12
C GLU A 294 20.22 25.82 40.46
N GLU A 295 21.25 26.32 41.16
CA GLU A 295 22.15 27.38 40.67
C GLU A 295 23.43 26.82 40.00
N THR A 296 23.89 25.62 40.37
CA THR A 296 25.13 25.01 39.84
C THR A 296 25.02 23.51 39.59
N TYR A 297 25.10 23.08 38.32
CA TYR A 297 24.85 21.68 37.92
C TYR A 297 26.10 20.83 37.61
N GLU A 298 27.27 21.45 37.44
CA GLU A 298 28.49 20.74 37.01
C GLU A 298 29.00 19.65 37.99
N PRO A 299 28.78 19.73 39.31
CA PRO A 299 29.13 18.64 40.25
C PRO A 299 28.43 17.31 39.99
N TYR A 300 27.24 17.31 39.37
CA TYR A 300 26.45 16.09 39.13
C TYR A 300 26.87 15.33 37.88
N LYS A 301 27.68 15.95 37.01
CA LYS A 301 28.17 15.37 35.75
C LYS A 301 28.95 14.08 35.94
N GLU A 302 29.89 14.03 36.89
CA GLU A 302 30.67 12.83 37.15
C GLU A 302 29.81 11.68 37.67
N LYS A 303 28.70 11.97 38.36
CA LYS A 303 27.76 10.96 38.83
C LYS A 303 26.95 10.37 37.67
N LEU A 304 26.44 11.21 36.77
CA LEU A 304 25.69 10.76 35.59
C LEU A 304 26.54 9.95 34.61
N LEU A 305 27.84 10.26 34.49
CA LEU A 305 28.77 9.51 33.63
C LEU A 305 29.07 8.08 34.11
N LYS A 306 28.72 7.72 35.35
CA LYS A 306 28.94 6.37 35.89
C LYS A 306 28.01 5.34 35.24
N ASN A 307 26.76 5.72 34.97
CA ASN A 307 25.70 4.83 34.50
C ASN A 307 25.18 5.25 33.13
N THR A 308 24.67 4.31 32.33
CA THR A 308 23.89 4.64 31.13
C THR A 308 22.51 5.14 31.56
N VAL A 309 22.05 6.24 30.97
CA VAL A 309 20.76 6.84 31.29
C VAL A 309 19.73 6.59 30.19
N PHE A 310 18.46 6.51 30.59
CA PHE A 310 17.33 6.48 29.67
C PHE A 310 16.40 7.67 29.89
N ILE A 311 16.34 8.57 28.91
CA ILE A 311 15.62 9.83 29.03
C ILE A 311 14.47 9.86 28.02
N VAL A 312 13.27 10.17 28.51
CA VAL A 312 12.07 10.38 27.68
C VAL A 312 11.58 11.82 27.89
N LEU A 313 11.58 12.60 26.81
CA LEU A 313 11.17 14.00 26.81
C LEU A 313 9.90 14.14 25.96
N ASP A 314 8.78 14.51 26.58
CA ASP A 314 7.47 14.62 25.92
C ASP A 314 6.99 16.08 25.85
N GLY A 315 6.35 16.42 24.73
CA GLY A 315 5.71 17.72 24.52
C GLY A 315 6.68 18.86 24.24
N ILE A 316 7.75 18.64 23.46
CA ILE A 316 8.68 19.71 23.03
C ILE A 316 8.20 20.34 21.71
N SER A 317 8.07 21.67 21.71
CA SER A 317 7.73 22.47 20.52
C SER A 317 8.87 23.35 20.00
N ASP A 318 9.87 23.68 20.83
CA ASP A 318 10.99 24.57 20.48
C ASP A 318 12.33 23.84 20.64
N GLU A 319 13.21 23.99 19.65
CA GLU A 319 14.56 23.42 19.63
C GLU A 319 15.43 24.02 20.75
N THR A 320 15.17 25.25 21.21
CA THR A 320 15.87 25.85 22.35
C THR A 320 15.75 25.01 23.62
N HIS A 321 14.62 24.29 23.81
CA HIS A 321 14.43 23.38 24.93
C HIS A 321 15.37 22.17 24.85
N ILE A 322 15.55 21.61 23.64
CA ILE A 322 16.46 20.49 23.37
C ILE A 322 17.90 20.95 23.56
N GLN A 323 18.25 22.15 23.08
CA GLN A 323 19.58 22.72 23.26
C GLN A 323 19.91 22.87 24.75
N LYS A 324 18.98 23.42 25.54
CA LYS A 324 19.17 23.59 26.99
C LYS A 324 19.33 22.26 27.73
N LEU A 325 18.54 21.25 27.37
CA LEU A 325 18.57 19.95 28.04
C LEU A 325 19.74 19.05 27.62
N LEU A 326 20.08 19.05 26.33
CA LEU A 326 20.96 18.03 25.74
C LEU A 326 22.25 18.60 25.13
N LYS A 327 22.23 19.84 24.60
CA LYS A 327 23.42 20.43 23.94
C LYS A 327 24.35 21.08 24.95
N ASP A 328 23.83 21.89 25.86
CA ASP A 328 24.60 22.50 26.97
C ASP A 328 25.18 21.45 27.92
N HIS A 329 24.54 20.28 27.98
CA HIS A 329 24.85 19.19 28.89
C HIS A 329 25.29 17.91 28.16
N ARG A 330 25.75 18.02 26.90
CA ARG A 330 26.14 16.89 26.03
C ARG A 330 27.14 15.93 26.66
N LYS A 331 27.97 16.42 27.59
CA LYS A 331 29.00 15.65 28.31
C LYS A 331 28.46 14.87 29.51
N TRP A 332 27.15 14.90 29.79
CA TRP A 332 26.57 14.31 30.99
C TRP A 332 26.01 12.90 30.78
N ALA A 333 25.91 12.42 29.53
CA ALA A 333 25.43 11.07 29.23
C ALA A 333 26.58 10.12 28.87
N LYS A 334 26.67 8.98 29.57
CA LYS A 334 27.61 7.91 29.24
C LYS A 334 27.29 7.32 27.85
N LYS A 335 28.32 6.89 27.11
CA LYS A 335 28.15 6.08 25.88
C LYS A 335 27.22 4.89 26.16
N GLY A 336 26.24 4.66 25.28
CA GLY A 336 25.19 3.63 25.43
C GLY A 336 23.85 4.16 25.95
N SER A 337 23.79 5.43 26.36
CA SER A 337 22.54 6.08 26.82
C SER A 337 21.49 6.19 25.69
N LYS A 338 20.21 6.17 26.05
CA LYS A 338 19.10 6.24 25.08
C LYS A 338 18.20 7.43 25.40
N ILE A 339 17.92 8.25 24.40
CA ILE A 339 17.11 9.46 24.56
C ILE A 339 15.97 9.43 23.55
N VAL A 340 14.74 9.58 24.01
CA VAL A 340 13.55 9.59 23.16
C VAL A 340 12.81 10.91 23.35
N ILE A 341 12.50 11.59 22.26
CA ILE A 341 11.96 12.96 22.26
C ILE A 341 10.67 13.00 21.45
N ALA A 342 9.51 13.29 22.06
CA ALA A 342 8.28 13.56 21.31
C ALA A 342 8.15 15.04 20.94
N ARG A 343 7.81 15.28 19.67
CA ARG A 343 7.54 16.62 19.14
C ARG A 343 6.32 16.62 18.22
N ARG A 344 5.80 17.82 17.96
CA ARG A 344 4.61 18.05 17.12
C ARG A 344 4.95 18.17 15.63
N ALA A 345 6.15 18.62 15.29
CA ALA A 345 6.60 18.91 13.93
C ALA A 345 7.91 18.18 13.60
N VAL A 346 8.19 17.91 12.32
CA VAL A 346 9.54 17.51 11.87
C VAL A 346 10.44 18.75 11.84
N THR A 347 11.71 18.61 12.25
CA THR A 347 12.72 19.66 12.04
C THR A 347 13.82 19.14 11.12
N ARG A 348 14.27 19.98 10.19
CA ARG A 348 15.27 19.63 9.17
C ARG A 348 16.61 20.35 9.38
N ASP A 349 16.94 20.68 10.62
CA ASP A 349 18.18 21.39 10.92
C ASP A 349 19.38 20.61 10.35
N LEU A 350 20.03 21.27 9.40
CA LEU A 350 21.21 20.78 8.71
C LEU A 350 22.29 20.47 9.74
N LEU A 351 22.74 19.22 9.69
CA LEU A 351 23.95 18.74 10.33
C LEU A 351 25.12 19.68 10.04
N HIS A 352 25.38 20.61 10.95
CA HIS A 352 26.70 21.19 11.10
C HIS A 352 27.22 20.87 12.48
N GLU A 353 28.24 20.02 12.43
CA GLU A 353 29.19 19.66 13.48
C GLU A 353 28.65 18.85 14.67
N ASP A 354 29.02 17.56 14.60
CA ASP A 354 29.49 16.75 15.71
C ASP A 354 28.55 15.62 16.22
N SER A 355 28.68 14.47 15.55
CA SER A 355 28.51 13.07 16.01
C SER A 355 27.19 12.52 16.60
N MET A 356 26.08 13.26 16.63
CA MET A 356 24.77 12.66 17.01
C MET A 356 23.82 12.47 15.83
N VAL A 357 23.72 11.23 15.34
CA VAL A 357 22.67 10.83 14.39
C VAL A 357 21.32 10.79 15.13
N ARG A 358 20.43 11.73 14.81
CA ARG A 358 19.04 11.70 15.29
C ARG A 358 18.21 10.82 14.36
N TYR A 359 17.44 9.89 14.93
CA TYR A 359 16.56 9.01 14.18
C TYR A 359 15.10 9.43 14.36
N THR A 360 14.35 9.62 13.28
CA THR A 360 12.94 9.98 13.37
C THR A 360 12.06 8.73 13.30
N TYR A 361 11.11 8.61 14.23
CA TYR A 361 10.02 7.64 14.22
C TYR A 361 8.69 8.37 14.04
N PHE A 362 8.08 8.17 12.88
CA PHE A 362 6.75 8.70 12.56
C PHE A 362 5.70 7.77 13.16
N VAL A 363 4.88 8.29 14.08
CA VAL A 363 3.81 7.49 14.70
C VAL A 363 2.73 7.19 13.67
N PRO A 364 2.48 5.92 13.30
CA PRO A 364 1.48 5.57 12.31
C PRO A 364 0.06 5.80 12.84
N LEU A 365 -0.91 5.97 11.93
CA LEU A 365 -2.35 5.93 12.26
C LEU A 365 -2.76 4.54 12.76
N LEU A 366 -3.93 4.41 13.40
CA LEU A 366 -4.44 3.09 13.79
C LEU A 366 -4.82 2.31 12.54
N SER A 367 -4.58 0.99 12.55
CA SER A 367 -5.13 0.11 11.52
C SER A 367 -6.66 0.21 11.50
N HIS A 368 -7.30 -0.15 10.39
CA HIS A 368 -8.77 -0.12 10.34
C HIS A 368 -9.41 -0.96 11.46
N ARG A 369 -8.81 -2.11 11.79
CA ARG A 369 -9.25 -2.98 12.89
C ARG A 369 -9.08 -2.30 14.25
N ASP A 370 -7.90 -1.77 14.53
CA ASP A 370 -7.61 -1.11 15.81
C ASP A 370 -8.42 0.17 15.98
N GLY A 371 -8.60 0.94 14.90
CA GLY A 371 -9.42 2.14 14.87
C GLY A 371 -10.89 1.83 15.14
N LEU A 372 -11.42 0.74 14.57
CA LEU A 372 -12.78 0.29 14.85
C LEU A 372 -12.95 -0.13 16.32
N ASN A 373 -12.04 -0.94 16.84
CA ASN A 373 -12.06 -1.33 18.26
C ASN A 373 -11.97 -0.10 19.17
N HIS A 374 -11.09 0.85 18.85
CA HIS A 374 -10.93 2.09 19.60
C HIS A 374 -12.19 2.96 19.57
N PHE A 375 -12.82 3.12 18.40
CA PHE A 375 -14.09 3.84 18.27
C PHE A 375 -15.21 3.15 19.04
N CYS A 376 -15.39 1.84 18.87
CA CYS A 376 -16.42 1.05 19.53
C CYS A 376 -16.30 1.12 21.06
N HIS A 377 -15.07 1.14 21.59
CA HIS A 377 -14.82 1.29 23.02
C HIS A 377 -15.46 2.55 23.59
N TYR A 378 -15.37 3.69 22.89
CA TYR A 378 -15.96 4.95 23.33
C TYR A 378 -17.44 5.10 22.95
N ALA A 379 -17.89 4.48 21.87
CA ALA A 379 -19.26 4.60 21.38
C ALA A 379 -20.27 3.72 22.14
N PHE A 380 -19.88 2.51 22.57
CA PHE A 380 -20.84 1.50 23.07
C PHE A 380 -20.74 1.17 24.57
N ARG A 381 -19.71 1.65 25.28
CA ARG A 381 -19.48 1.24 26.67
C ARG A 381 -20.08 2.22 27.70
N PRO A 382 -20.81 1.74 28.74
CA PRO A 382 -21.26 0.37 29.02
C PRO A 382 -22.79 0.25 28.87
N PHE A 383 -23.33 0.01 27.66
CA PHE A 383 -24.77 -0.28 27.54
C PHE A 383 -25.07 -1.44 26.57
N ALA A 384 -25.76 -2.45 27.12
CA ALA A 384 -26.27 -3.64 26.44
C ALA A 384 -27.55 -3.39 25.61
N ALA A 385 -27.92 -2.13 25.33
CA ALA A 385 -29.23 -1.77 24.79
C ALA A 385 -29.38 -1.86 23.24
N HIS A 386 -28.32 -2.21 22.50
CA HIS A 386 -28.34 -2.20 21.02
C HIS A 386 -28.37 -3.59 20.35
N GLN A 387 -28.72 -4.66 21.07
CA GLN A 387 -28.75 -6.02 20.50
C GLN A 387 -29.65 -6.13 19.25
N ASN A 388 -30.71 -5.35 19.14
CA ASN A 388 -31.67 -5.43 18.03
C ASN A 388 -31.20 -4.76 16.71
N ASN A 389 -30.04 -4.07 16.67
CA ASN A 389 -29.54 -3.39 15.45
C ASN A 389 -28.00 -3.33 15.34
N LYS A 390 -27.28 -4.26 15.98
CA LYS A 390 -25.80 -4.28 16.06
C LYS A 390 -25.11 -4.15 14.70
N GLU A 391 -25.67 -4.78 13.67
CA GLU A 391 -25.10 -4.77 12.31
C GLU A 391 -25.17 -3.37 11.66
N ALA A 392 -26.29 -2.65 11.83
CA ALA A 392 -26.47 -1.30 11.30
C ALA A 392 -25.52 -0.30 11.97
N PHE A 393 -25.43 -0.32 13.30
CA PHE A 393 -24.46 0.51 14.03
C PHE A 393 -23.00 0.18 13.66
N MET A 394 -22.70 -1.10 13.41
CA MET A 394 -21.37 -1.52 12.98
C MET A 394 -21.02 -1.02 11.57
N LYS A 395 -22.01 -0.99 10.66
CA LYS A 395 -21.84 -0.40 9.33
C LYS A 395 -21.49 1.10 9.42
N GLU A 396 -22.26 1.86 10.19
CA GLU A 396 -21.99 3.30 10.39
C GLU A 396 -20.65 3.54 11.12
N SER A 397 -20.30 2.69 12.10
CA SER A 397 -19.00 2.74 12.80
C SER A 397 -17.81 2.66 11.84
N LYS A 398 -17.89 1.80 10.81
CA LYS A 398 -16.83 1.69 9.78
C LYS A 398 -16.69 2.99 8.98
N GLU A 399 -17.79 3.68 8.68
CA GLU A 399 -17.74 4.96 7.97
C GLU A 399 -17.14 6.08 8.84
N PHE A 400 -17.44 6.15 10.14
CA PHE A 400 -16.77 7.08 11.06
C PHE A 400 -15.26 6.79 11.17
N VAL A 401 -14.87 5.50 11.22
CA VAL A 401 -13.46 5.09 11.25
C VAL A 401 -12.75 5.47 9.96
N ARG A 402 -13.41 5.28 8.81
CA ARG A 402 -12.93 5.71 7.51
C ARG A 402 -12.74 7.23 7.44
N TYR A 403 -13.70 8.00 7.95
CA TYR A 403 -13.63 9.46 8.00
C TYR A 403 -12.46 9.95 8.86
N ALA A 404 -12.21 9.34 10.02
CA ALA A 404 -11.10 9.71 10.89
C ALA A 404 -9.74 9.09 10.49
N ARG A 405 -9.71 8.19 9.49
CA ARG A 405 -8.54 7.43 9.01
C ARG A 405 -7.66 6.85 10.12
N GLY A 406 -8.26 6.37 11.21
CA GLY A 406 -7.51 5.77 12.31
C GLY A 406 -6.85 6.78 13.27
N HIS A 407 -7.20 8.07 13.24
CA HIS A 407 -6.69 9.06 14.18
C HIS A 407 -7.31 8.87 15.59
N PRO A 408 -6.56 8.42 16.62
CA PRO A 408 -7.12 7.97 17.90
C PRO A 408 -7.98 9.02 18.62
N LEU A 409 -7.47 10.25 18.76
CA LEU A 409 -8.22 11.29 19.47
C LEU A 409 -9.52 11.68 18.76
N ILE A 410 -9.57 11.60 17.42
CA ILE A 410 -10.78 11.94 16.66
C ILE A 410 -11.81 10.83 16.81
N LEU A 411 -11.38 9.57 16.71
CA LEU A 411 -12.22 8.40 16.95
C LEU A 411 -12.81 8.42 18.36
N LYS A 412 -12.00 8.77 19.37
CA LYS A 412 -12.44 8.94 20.75
C LYS A 412 -13.52 10.01 20.86
N LEU A 413 -13.28 11.21 20.34
CA LEU A 413 -14.22 12.34 20.43
C LEU A 413 -15.54 12.04 19.71
N LEU A 414 -15.49 11.40 18.53
CA LEU A 414 -16.67 10.97 17.80
C LEU A 414 -17.44 9.89 18.57
N GLY A 415 -16.74 8.88 19.11
CA GLY A 415 -17.38 7.83 19.92
C GLY A 415 -18.05 8.39 21.18
N GLU A 416 -17.41 9.33 21.87
CA GLU A 416 -17.99 10.03 23.02
C GLU A 416 -19.22 10.86 22.66
N GLU A 417 -19.21 11.57 21.52
CA GLU A 417 -20.33 12.38 21.04
C GLU A 417 -21.55 11.52 20.65
N LEU A 418 -21.30 10.35 20.07
CA LEU A 418 -22.33 9.45 19.54
C LEU A 418 -22.89 8.47 20.56
N ARG A 419 -22.30 8.41 21.76
CA ARG A 419 -22.72 7.54 22.84
C ARG A 419 -24.19 7.80 23.22
N GLU A 420 -24.95 6.72 23.38
CA GLU A 420 -26.38 6.75 23.75
C GLU A 420 -27.28 7.47 22.72
N LYS A 421 -26.82 7.68 21.48
CA LYS A 421 -27.62 8.29 20.40
C LYS A 421 -28.28 7.24 19.50
N SER A 422 -29.37 7.63 18.83
CA SER A 422 -30.07 6.76 17.87
C SER A 422 -29.27 6.57 16.58
N LEU A 423 -29.55 5.49 15.85
CA LEU A 423 -28.95 5.25 14.53
C LEU A 423 -29.24 6.40 13.54
N SER A 424 -30.46 6.95 13.58
CA SER A 424 -30.82 8.11 12.75
C SER A 424 -29.92 9.33 13.02
N TYR A 425 -29.54 9.57 14.27
CA TYR A 425 -28.62 10.63 14.63
C TYR A 425 -27.20 10.35 14.11
N TRP A 426 -26.75 9.10 14.16
CA TRP A 426 -25.46 8.69 13.59
C TRP A 426 -25.40 8.95 12.08
N GLU A 427 -26.44 8.55 11.35
CA GLU A 427 -26.56 8.77 9.91
C GLU A 427 -26.60 10.27 9.56
N GLU A 428 -27.35 11.07 10.34
CA GLU A 428 -27.40 12.52 10.17
C GLU A 428 -26.04 13.16 10.43
N LYS A 429 -25.34 12.71 11.48
CA LYS A 429 -24.01 13.19 11.83
C LYS A 429 -22.99 12.84 10.73
N LEU A 430 -23.00 11.62 10.19
CA LEU A 430 -22.14 11.27 9.04
C LEU A 430 -22.40 12.15 7.83
N LYS A 431 -23.67 12.45 7.53
CA LYS A 431 -24.05 13.39 6.45
C LYS A 431 -23.60 14.83 6.73
N SER A 432 -23.45 15.23 8.00
CA SER A 432 -23.03 16.58 8.38
C SER A 432 -21.50 16.75 8.44
N LEU A 433 -20.73 15.69 8.76
CA LEU A 433 -19.28 15.76 8.98
C LEU A 433 -18.47 16.40 7.83
N PRO A 434 -18.75 16.11 6.54
CA PRO A 434 -18.04 16.77 5.44
C PRO A 434 -18.34 18.28 5.33
N LYS A 435 -19.43 18.76 5.95
CA LYS A 435 -19.90 20.15 5.85
C LYS A 435 -19.47 21.00 7.03
N SER A 436 -19.39 20.41 8.22
CA SER A 436 -18.95 21.11 9.44
C SER A 436 -18.30 20.17 10.43
N LEU A 437 -17.21 20.63 11.06
CA LEU A 437 -16.52 19.90 12.11
C LEU A 437 -17.25 20.03 13.45
N SER A 438 -17.24 18.94 14.22
CA SER A 438 -17.55 19.03 15.66
C SER A 438 -16.58 19.99 16.33
N GLN A 439 -17.10 20.94 17.12
CA GLN A 439 -16.30 21.95 17.84
C GLN A 439 -15.15 21.33 18.66
N ASN A 440 -15.39 20.18 19.29
CA ASN A 440 -14.36 19.45 20.03
C ASN A 440 -13.19 18.97 19.15
N ILE A 441 -13.46 18.50 17.93
CA ILE A 441 -12.42 18.06 16.99
C ILE A 441 -11.63 19.27 16.48
N ARG A 442 -12.35 20.36 16.16
CA ARG A 442 -11.77 21.63 15.74
C ARG A 442 -10.77 22.14 16.78
N ASP A 443 -11.23 22.39 18.00
CA ASP A 443 -10.44 23.10 19.01
C ASP A 443 -9.30 22.24 19.59
N ARG A 444 -9.54 20.93 19.80
CA ARG A 444 -8.58 20.05 20.51
C ARG A 444 -7.56 19.37 19.59
N VAL A 445 -7.80 19.32 18.28
CA VAL A 445 -6.93 18.59 17.34
C VAL A 445 -6.33 19.51 16.29
N LEU A 446 -7.17 20.28 15.59
CA LEU A 446 -6.74 21.01 14.39
C LEU A 446 -6.30 22.44 14.71
N GLN A 447 -7.07 23.17 15.53
CA GLN A 447 -6.81 24.57 15.87
C GLN A 447 -5.45 24.75 16.56
N VAL A 448 -5.10 23.85 17.48
CA VAL A 448 -3.80 23.87 18.18
C VAL A 448 -2.62 23.88 17.20
N THR A 449 -2.68 23.06 16.14
CA THR A 449 -1.61 22.99 15.13
C THR A 449 -1.63 24.24 14.23
N TYR A 450 -2.82 24.71 13.89
CA TYR A 450 -3.00 25.86 13.02
C TYR A 450 -2.54 27.17 13.66
N ASP A 451 -2.75 27.35 14.96
CA ASP A 451 -2.36 28.56 15.67
C ASP A 451 -0.84 28.75 15.73
N GLU A 452 -0.09 27.65 15.74
CA GLU A 452 1.39 27.61 15.69
C GLU A 452 1.95 28.03 14.32
N LEU A 453 1.14 28.05 13.26
CA LEU A 453 1.59 28.47 11.92
C LEU A 453 1.79 30.00 11.84
N SER A 454 2.84 30.40 11.12
CA SER A 454 3.00 31.78 10.66
C SER A 454 1.87 32.19 9.72
N GLN A 455 1.59 33.48 9.58
CA GLN A 455 0.53 33.97 8.70
C GLN A 455 0.71 33.53 7.24
N VAL A 456 1.95 33.45 6.74
CA VAL A 456 2.26 32.94 5.39
C VAL A 456 1.88 31.47 5.24
N GLN A 457 2.17 30.65 6.25
CA GLN A 457 1.80 29.23 6.26
C GLN A 457 0.29 29.03 6.40
N LYS A 458 -0.38 29.84 7.23
CA LYS A 458 -1.85 29.85 7.35
C LYS A 458 -2.51 30.14 6.00
N ASP A 459 -2.04 31.16 5.30
CA ASP A 459 -2.55 31.49 3.98
C ASP A 459 -2.24 30.42 2.93
N ALA A 460 -1.05 29.81 2.97
CA ALA A 460 -0.72 28.70 2.10
C ALA A 460 -1.58 27.47 2.38
N PHE A 461 -1.84 27.12 3.64
CA PHE A 461 -2.72 26.02 4.03
C PHE A 461 -4.13 26.22 3.45
N LEU A 462 -4.70 27.41 3.62
CA LEU A 462 -6.02 27.74 3.09
C LEU A 462 -6.05 27.82 1.56
N ASP A 463 -4.97 28.28 0.91
CA ASP A 463 -4.84 28.28 -0.56
C ASP A 463 -4.70 26.86 -1.11
N ILE A 464 -3.94 25.97 -0.46
CA ILE A 464 -3.77 24.57 -0.85
C ILE A 464 -5.10 23.82 -0.78
N ALA A 465 -5.97 24.14 0.19
CA ALA A 465 -7.30 23.54 0.26
C ALA A 465 -8.09 23.77 -1.06
N CYS A 466 -7.94 24.92 -1.71
CA CYS A 466 -8.56 25.21 -3.02
C CYS A 466 -8.04 24.33 -4.17
N PHE A 467 -6.82 23.78 -4.03
CA PHE A 467 -6.13 23.00 -5.06
C PHE A 467 -5.68 21.63 -4.53
N ARG A 468 -6.47 21.06 -3.61
CA ARG A 468 -6.24 19.72 -3.06
C ARG A 468 -6.11 18.67 -4.18
N SER A 469 -5.20 17.71 -4.00
CA SER A 469 -4.92 16.60 -4.93
C SER A 469 -4.36 17.02 -6.30
N HIS A 470 -3.80 18.24 -6.39
CA HIS A 470 -3.14 18.73 -7.60
C HIS A 470 -1.62 18.48 -7.54
N ASP A 471 -0.99 18.52 -8.71
CA ASP A 471 0.45 18.40 -8.88
C ASP A 471 1.24 19.40 -8.02
N LEU A 472 2.33 18.95 -7.41
CA LEU A 472 3.16 19.74 -6.50
C LEU A 472 3.79 20.95 -7.17
N VAL A 473 4.25 20.82 -8.41
CA VAL A 473 4.83 21.95 -9.17
C VAL A 473 3.73 22.96 -9.45
N TYR A 474 2.53 22.50 -9.83
CA TYR A 474 1.37 23.37 -10.02
C TYR A 474 1.02 24.19 -8.78
N VAL A 475 0.88 23.53 -7.61
CA VAL A 475 0.56 24.22 -6.36
C VAL A 475 1.69 25.19 -5.95
N LYS A 476 2.96 24.80 -6.11
CA LYS A 476 4.10 25.69 -5.85
C LYS A 476 4.05 26.96 -6.71
N SER A 477 3.81 26.82 -8.01
CA SER A 477 3.72 27.96 -8.92
C SER A 477 2.58 28.91 -8.56
N LEU A 478 1.46 28.40 -8.05
CA LEU A 478 0.35 29.24 -7.58
C LEU A 478 0.65 29.95 -6.25
N LEU A 479 1.42 29.34 -5.34
CA LEU A 479 1.75 29.95 -4.05
C LEU A 479 2.87 30.99 -4.16
N ASP A 480 3.73 30.89 -5.15
CA ASP A 480 4.91 31.75 -5.27
C ASP A 480 4.54 33.24 -5.39
N SER A 481 5.24 34.08 -4.62
CA SER A 481 5.02 35.52 -4.60
C SER A 481 5.99 36.29 -5.49
N SER A 482 7.11 35.70 -5.92
CA SER A 482 8.21 36.45 -6.51
C SER A 482 9.12 35.60 -7.41
N GLY A 483 9.00 35.78 -8.73
CA GLY A 483 10.00 35.39 -9.75
C GLY A 483 10.46 33.91 -9.73
N PRO A 484 11.41 33.53 -10.59
CA PRO A 484 11.85 32.13 -10.75
C PRO A 484 12.71 31.59 -9.58
N ALA A 485 12.71 32.21 -8.41
CA ALA A 485 13.40 31.71 -7.23
C ALA A 485 12.43 30.84 -6.40
N PHE A 486 12.34 29.57 -6.76
CA PHE A 486 11.55 28.47 -6.17
C PHE A 486 11.67 28.24 -4.64
N SER A 487 12.28 29.15 -3.87
CA SER A 487 12.66 28.94 -2.47
C SER A 487 11.51 29.12 -1.47
N LYS A 488 10.69 30.19 -1.58
CA LYS A 488 9.70 30.52 -0.51
C LYS A 488 8.47 29.61 -0.48
N ALA A 489 7.90 29.28 -1.65
CA ALA A 489 6.77 28.35 -1.74
C ALA A 489 7.18 26.92 -1.32
N THR A 490 8.37 26.47 -1.71
CA THR A 490 8.90 25.16 -1.31
C THR A 490 9.07 25.07 0.19
N VAL A 491 9.72 26.05 0.83
CA VAL A 491 9.89 26.11 2.29
C VAL A 491 8.53 26.11 3.01
N THR A 492 7.54 26.82 2.48
CA THR A 492 6.20 26.88 3.08
C THR A 492 5.47 25.54 3.00
N ILE A 493 5.49 24.88 1.84
CA ILE A 493 4.88 23.54 1.66
C ILE A 493 5.60 22.51 2.53
N ASP A 494 6.94 22.54 2.57
CA ASP A 494 7.72 21.65 3.42
C ASP A 494 7.39 21.84 4.90
N ALA A 495 7.25 23.08 5.37
CA ALA A 495 6.82 23.36 6.74
C ALA A 495 5.41 22.82 7.02
N LEU A 496 4.44 22.98 6.11
CA LEU A 496 3.09 22.44 6.28
C LEU A 496 3.08 20.90 6.30
N LYS A 497 3.93 20.26 5.48
CA LYS A 497 4.13 18.81 5.48
C LYS A 497 4.73 18.34 6.81
N ASP A 498 5.75 19.05 7.28
CA ASP A 498 6.46 18.75 8.52
C ASP A 498 5.56 18.94 9.76
N MET A 499 4.52 19.78 9.65
CA MET A 499 3.43 19.97 10.62
C MET A 499 2.24 19.01 10.42
N PHE A 500 2.29 18.07 9.48
CA PHE A 500 1.22 17.12 9.15
C PHE A 500 -0.10 17.76 8.67
N MET A 501 -0.07 19.00 8.20
CA MET A 501 -1.26 19.69 7.69
C MET A 501 -1.54 19.39 6.21
N ILE A 502 -0.56 18.83 5.51
CA ILE A 502 -0.65 18.31 4.14
C ILE A 502 0.27 17.08 4.01
N TYR A 503 0.08 16.29 2.97
CA TYR A 503 1.00 15.21 2.57
C TYR A 503 1.31 15.30 1.08
N ILE A 504 2.42 14.69 0.66
CA ILE A 504 2.80 14.60 -0.74
C ILE A 504 2.77 13.12 -1.13
N SER A 505 1.90 12.77 -2.08
CA SER A 505 1.77 11.41 -2.62
C SER A 505 1.87 11.50 -4.14
N ASP A 506 2.71 10.67 -4.77
CA ASP A 506 2.87 10.63 -6.23
C ASP A 506 3.07 12.01 -6.88
N SER A 507 3.91 12.85 -6.25
CA SER A 507 4.17 14.24 -6.65
C SER A 507 2.93 15.16 -6.63
N ARG A 508 1.88 14.81 -5.89
CA ARG A 508 0.68 15.64 -5.66
C ARG A 508 0.59 16.10 -4.23
N VAL A 509 0.06 17.31 -4.03
CA VAL A 509 -0.25 17.84 -2.70
C VAL A 509 -1.62 17.38 -2.29
N GLU A 510 -1.67 16.62 -1.22
CA GLU A 510 -2.88 16.06 -0.69
C GLU A 510 -3.18 16.65 0.70
N MET A 511 -4.47 16.76 1.01
CA MET A 511 -4.96 17.23 2.30
C MET A 511 -5.95 16.19 2.83
N HIS A 512 -5.97 15.97 4.14
CA HIS A 512 -6.94 15.05 4.72
C HIS A 512 -8.35 15.66 4.68
N ASP A 513 -9.42 14.86 4.59
CA ASP A 513 -10.81 15.35 4.54
C ASP A 513 -11.15 16.28 5.71
N LEU A 514 -10.80 15.87 6.95
CA LEU A 514 -10.87 16.73 8.14
C LEU A 514 -10.14 18.07 8.01
N LEU A 515 -8.90 18.08 7.51
CA LEU A 515 -8.11 19.29 7.34
C LEU A 515 -8.68 20.19 6.25
N TYR A 516 -9.22 19.57 5.19
CA TYR A 516 -9.92 20.27 4.13
C TYR A 516 -11.20 20.92 4.66
N THR A 517 -12.07 20.19 5.35
CA THR A 517 -13.27 20.76 5.98
C THR A 517 -12.89 21.88 6.96
N PHE A 518 -11.78 21.75 7.70
CA PHE A 518 -11.31 22.77 8.62
C PHE A 518 -10.83 24.03 7.89
N ALA A 519 -10.07 23.88 6.82
CA ALA A 519 -9.68 24.98 5.95
C ALA A 519 -10.90 25.70 5.34
N MET A 520 -11.93 24.94 4.95
CA MET A 520 -13.17 25.46 4.39
C MET A 520 -14.01 26.24 5.41
N GLU A 521 -13.96 25.89 6.69
CA GLU A 521 -14.60 26.66 7.78
C GLU A 521 -13.83 27.95 8.11
N LEU A 522 -12.50 27.91 8.09
CA LEU A 522 -11.64 29.06 8.41
C LEU A 522 -11.54 30.08 7.27
N GLY A 523 -11.52 29.64 6.02
CA GLY A 523 -11.30 30.48 4.85
C GLY A 523 -12.23 31.70 4.73
N PRO A 524 -13.54 31.60 5.04
CA PRO A 524 -14.46 32.73 4.96
C PRO A 524 -14.33 33.72 6.12
N GLU A 525 -13.50 33.47 7.14
CA GLU A 525 -13.29 34.39 8.27
C GLU A 525 -11.82 34.79 8.43
N ALA A 526 -10.95 34.33 7.52
CA ALA A 526 -9.52 34.56 7.56
C ALA A 526 -9.18 36.05 7.50
N ARG A 527 -8.19 36.46 8.31
CA ARG A 527 -7.68 37.83 8.41
C ARG A 527 -6.16 37.85 8.26
N ASP A 528 -5.67 39.02 7.88
CA ASP A 528 -4.26 39.40 7.87
C ASP A 528 -3.80 39.87 9.25
N ASP A 529 -2.49 40.05 9.43
CA ASP A 529 -1.88 40.49 10.69
C ASP A 529 -2.34 41.91 11.10
N ASP A 530 -2.68 42.75 10.12
CA ASP A 530 -3.26 44.09 10.34
C ASP A 530 -4.79 44.10 10.42
N GLY A 531 -5.42 42.93 10.50
CA GLY A 531 -6.85 42.76 10.68
C GLY A 531 -7.69 42.89 9.41
N ARG A 532 -7.07 43.17 8.24
CA ARG A 532 -7.81 43.14 6.95
C ARG A 532 -8.25 41.72 6.61
N GLY A 533 -9.46 41.57 6.09
CA GLY A 533 -9.96 40.24 5.69
C GLY A 533 -9.22 39.68 4.48
N ARG A 534 -9.05 38.35 4.45
CA ARG A 534 -8.49 37.55 3.34
C ARG A 534 -9.42 36.39 2.99
N HIS A 535 -10.68 36.73 2.76
CA HIS A 535 -11.79 35.80 2.63
C HIS A 535 -11.63 34.90 1.39
N ARG A 536 -11.78 33.60 1.61
CA ARG A 536 -11.88 32.59 0.56
C ARG A 536 -13.32 32.10 0.50
N ILE A 537 -13.93 32.23 -0.67
CA ILE A 537 -15.36 32.04 -0.83
C ILE A 537 -15.60 30.85 -1.77
N TRP A 538 -16.40 29.91 -1.28
CA TRP A 538 -16.81 28.72 -2.03
C TRP A 538 -18.33 28.59 -2.02
N HIS A 539 -18.96 28.52 -3.19
CA HIS A 539 -20.41 28.41 -3.30
C HIS A 539 -20.92 26.95 -3.25
N HIS A 540 -20.03 25.95 -3.17
CA HIS A 540 -20.34 24.53 -3.39
C HIS A 540 -21.06 23.82 -2.21
N HIS A 541 -21.06 24.36 -0.98
CA HIS A 541 -21.42 23.54 0.20
C HIS A 541 -22.52 24.06 1.13
N ASN A 542 -23.01 25.30 1.00
CA ASN A 542 -24.07 25.82 1.88
C ASN A 542 -25.05 26.74 1.15
N GLN A 543 -26.36 26.49 1.30
CA GLN A 543 -27.42 27.34 0.73
C GLN A 543 -27.39 28.78 1.29
N ASP A 544 -26.83 29.00 2.48
CA ASP A 544 -26.65 30.33 3.10
C ASP A 544 -25.43 31.13 2.56
N ASN A 545 -24.58 30.52 1.71
CA ASN A 545 -23.37 31.21 1.21
C ASN A 545 -23.71 32.38 0.27
N LYS A 546 -24.85 32.34 -0.44
CA LYS A 546 -25.35 33.48 -1.24
C LYS A 546 -25.67 34.68 -0.34
N GLY A 547 -26.29 34.44 0.81
CA GLY A 547 -26.60 35.46 1.81
C GLY A 547 -25.37 36.01 2.52
N ARG A 548 -24.40 35.15 2.86
CA ARG A 548 -23.10 35.56 3.42
C ARG A 548 -22.28 36.39 2.44
N LEU A 549 -22.18 35.97 1.18
CA LEU A 549 -21.47 36.69 0.12
C LEU A 549 -22.08 38.07 -0.13
N ASN A 550 -23.40 38.15 -0.28
CA ASN A 550 -24.08 39.44 -0.44
C ASN A 550 -23.90 40.36 0.78
N ARG A 551 -23.87 39.82 2.01
CA ARG A 551 -23.58 40.61 3.23
C ARG A 551 -22.13 41.07 3.29
N LEU A 552 -21.17 40.22 2.89
CA LEU A 552 -19.75 40.55 2.85
C LEU A 552 -19.46 41.67 1.85
N LEU A 553 -20.03 41.59 0.65
CA LEU A 553 -19.80 42.57 -0.41
C LEU A 553 -20.51 43.90 -0.19
N LYS A 554 -21.59 43.93 0.61
CA LYS A 554 -22.26 45.17 1.01
C LYS A 554 -21.51 45.96 2.10
N ARG A 555 -20.50 45.37 2.76
CA ARG A 555 -19.70 46.07 3.76
C ARG A 555 -18.64 46.96 3.08
N PRO A 556 -18.36 48.17 3.60
CA PRO A 556 -17.24 48.99 3.13
C PRO A 556 -15.92 48.19 3.19
N GLY A 557 -15.20 48.09 2.07
CA GLY A 557 -13.97 47.30 1.99
C GLY A 557 -14.16 45.76 1.95
N GLY A 558 -15.41 45.27 1.88
CA GLY A 558 -15.71 43.84 1.81
C GLY A 558 -15.18 43.18 0.55
N SER A 559 -15.35 43.80 -0.62
CA SER A 559 -14.89 43.26 -1.91
C SER A 559 -13.36 43.18 -2.02
N THR A 560 -12.64 44.17 -1.48
CA THR A 560 -11.16 44.17 -1.49
C THR A 560 -10.55 43.15 -0.53
N SER A 561 -11.35 42.58 0.37
CA SER A 561 -10.93 41.54 1.31
C SER A 561 -11.05 40.12 0.74
N VAL A 562 -11.56 39.96 -0.49
CA VAL A 562 -11.74 38.65 -1.13
C VAL A 562 -10.44 38.23 -1.81
N ARG A 563 -9.89 37.09 -1.38
CA ARG A 563 -8.68 36.49 -1.95
C ARG A 563 -9.00 35.40 -2.95
N SER A 564 -10.10 34.68 -2.77
CA SER A 564 -10.51 33.65 -3.72
C SER A 564 -12.01 33.53 -3.87
N PHE A 565 -12.45 33.19 -5.09
CA PHE A 565 -13.85 33.12 -5.44
C PHE A 565 -14.11 31.90 -6.34
N PHE A 566 -14.74 30.88 -5.76
CA PHE A 566 -15.04 29.59 -6.40
C PHE A 566 -16.55 29.39 -6.49
N LEU A 567 -17.04 29.23 -7.73
CA LEU A 567 -18.45 29.01 -8.05
C LEU A 567 -18.59 27.73 -8.85
N ASP A 568 -19.30 26.76 -8.29
CA ASP A 568 -19.72 25.58 -9.04
C ASP A 568 -21.08 25.85 -9.68
N MET A 569 -21.06 26.01 -11.00
CA MET A 569 -22.21 26.31 -11.84
C MET A 569 -23.21 25.16 -11.91
N TYR A 570 -22.80 23.91 -11.64
CA TYR A 570 -23.71 22.75 -11.68
C TYR A 570 -24.69 22.75 -10.50
N VAL A 571 -24.21 23.12 -9.31
CA VAL A 571 -25.02 23.14 -8.08
C VAL A 571 -26.03 24.30 -8.07
N MET A 572 -25.90 25.22 -9.02
CA MET A 572 -26.79 26.37 -9.16
C MET A 572 -28.12 25.95 -9.80
N LYS A 573 -29.20 26.06 -9.01
CA LYS A 573 -30.57 25.78 -9.47
C LYS A 573 -31.22 26.95 -10.22
N THR A 574 -30.62 28.14 -10.18
CA THR A 574 -31.14 29.39 -10.78
C THR A 574 -30.01 30.19 -11.39
N ASP A 575 -30.28 30.89 -12.48
CA ASP A 575 -29.34 31.84 -13.08
C ASP A 575 -28.94 32.93 -12.08
N VAL A 576 -27.67 33.30 -12.09
CA VAL A 576 -27.11 34.37 -11.26
C VAL A 576 -26.67 35.51 -12.14
N THR A 577 -27.29 36.66 -11.93
CA THR A 577 -26.84 37.92 -12.50
C THR A 577 -25.73 38.50 -11.62
N LEU A 578 -24.49 38.49 -12.12
CA LEU A 578 -23.37 39.20 -11.48
C LEU A 578 -23.37 40.64 -12.00
N GLY A 579 -23.56 41.63 -11.13
CA GLY A 579 -23.48 43.05 -11.53
C GLY A 579 -22.10 43.39 -12.11
N THR A 580 -22.03 44.43 -12.94
CA THR A 580 -20.79 44.85 -13.63
C THR A 580 -19.66 45.23 -12.67
N ASP A 581 -19.99 45.86 -11.54
CA ASP A 581 -19.00 46.27 -10.52
C ASP A 581 -18.55 45.13 -9.59
N TYR A 582 -19.09 43.92 -9.77
CA TYR A 582 -18.93 42.83 -8.80
C TYR A 582 -17.49 42.34 -8.68
N LEU A 583 -16.84 42.04 -9.81
CA LEU A 583 -15.44 41.59 -9.85
C LEU A 583 -14.44 42.75 -9.85
N LYS A 584 -14.84 43.90 -10.42
CA LYS A 584 -14.05 45.15 -10.47
C LYS A 584 -13.47 45.57 -9.11
N ASN A 585 -14.24 45.38 -8.04
CA ASN A 585 -13.85 45.80 -6.69
C ASN A 585 -13.00 44.76 -5.94
N MET A 586 -12.78 43.55 -6.48
CA MET A 586 -12.02 42.46 -5.83
C MET A 586 -10.52 42.52 -6.17
N ARG A 587 -9.86 43.65 -5.92
CA ARG A 587 -8.47 43.90 -6.36
C ARG A 587 -7.41 42.93 -5.81
N ASN A 588 -7.68 42.28 -4.67
CA ASN A 588 -6.76 41.32 -4.03
C ASN A 588 -7.04 39.85 -4.43
N LEU A 589 -7.89 39.61 -5.41
CA LEU A 589 -8.29 38.28 -5.85
C LEU A 589 -7.12 37.55 -6.51
N ARG A 590 -6.78 36.37 -5.98
CA ARG A 590 -5.73 35.48 -6.53
C ARG A 590 -6.30 34.32 -7.33
N TYR A 591 -7.44 33.78 -6.93
CA TYR A 591 -8.04 32.63 -7.58
C TYR A 591 -9.50 32.89 -7.89
N LEU A 592 -9.84 32.88 -9.18
CA LEU A 592 -11.20 32.98 -9.68
C LEU A 592 -11.51 31.68 -10.42
N LYS A 593 -12.52 30.92 -9.97
CA LYS A 593 -12.89 29.65 -10.59
C LYS A 593 -14.40 29.51 -10.71
N PHE A 594 -14.92 29.66 -11.93
CA PHE A 594 -16.28 29.28 -12.31
C PHE A 594 -16.19 27.98 -13.09
N TYR A 595 -16.68 26.90 -12.50
CA TYR A 595 -16.50 25.53 -12.98
C TYR A 595 -17.78 24.72 -12.80
N SER A 596 -17.80 23.50 -13.32
CA SER A 596 -18.87 22.53 -13.10
C SER A 596 -18.28 21.28 -12.44
N SER A 597 -18.89 20.78 -11.36
CA SER A 597 -18.54 19.47 -10.78
C SER A 597 -19.06 18.28 -11.58
N HIS A 598 -20.04 18.48 -12.46
CA HIS A 598 -20.48 17.48 -13.45
C HIS A 598 -19.80 17.65 -14.80
N CYS A 599 -19.77 16.56 -15.57
CA CYS A 599 -19.03 16.44 -16.83
C CYS A 599 -19.33 17.62 -17.79
N PRO A 600 -18.30 18.35 -18.27
CA PRO A 600 -18.49 19.46 -19.20
C PRO A 600 -19.11 19.04 -20.54
N GLN A 601 -18.92 17.78 -20.96
CA GLN A 601 -19.37 17.26 -22.26
C GLN A 601 -20.86 16.90 -22.33
N GLU A 602 -21.50 16.62 -21.19
CA GLU A 602 -22.90 16.19 -21.12
C GLU A 602 -23.86 17.34 -20.75
N CYS A 603 -23.33 18.50 -20.38
CA CYS A 603 -24.13 19.67 -20.07
C CYS A 603 -24.30 20.50 -21.35
N THR A 604 -25.51 20.61 -21.88
CA THR A 604 -25.85 21.79 -22.70
C THR A 604 -25.42 23.04 -21.92
N PRO A 605 -24.79 24.05 -22.56
CA PRO A 605 -24.35 25.24 -21.87
C PRO A 605 -25.57 25.94 -21.27
N LYS A 606 -25.86 25.65 -20.00
CA LYS A 606 -26.77 26.46 -19.22
C LYS A 606 -25.98 27.71 -18.88
N GLU A 607 -26.35 28.83 -19.50
CA GLU A 607 -25.77 30.15 -19.23
C GLU A 607 -26.20 30.62 -17.82
N ASN A 608 -25.73 29.91 -16.78
CA ASN A 608 -26.14 30.15 -15.39
C ASN A 608 -25.59 31.47 -14.82
N ILE A 609 -24.72 32.17 -15.56
CA ILE A 609 -24.10 33.44 -15.14
C ILE A 609 -24.37 34.50 -16.20
N HIS A 610 -25.18 35.50 -15.84
CA HIS A 610 -25.45 36.65 -16.69
C HIS A 610 -24.70 37.88 -16.15
N ILE A 611 -23.99 38.61 -17.03
CA ILE A 611 -23.30 39.85 -16.67
C ILE A 611 -23.99 40.99 -17.43
N PRO A 612 -24.82 41.82 -16.77
CA PRO A 612 -25.59 42.86 -17.43
C PRO A 612 -24.69 44.08 -17.67
N GLY A 613 -23.97 44.13 -18.79
CA GLY A 613 -23.15 45.28 -19.21
C GLY A 613 -21.73 44.91 -19.68
N GLU A 614 -20.82 45.88 -19.63
CA GLU A 614 -19.39 45.67 -19.88
C GLU A 614 -18.73 44.99 -18.68
N LEU A 615 -17.94 43.95 -18.95
CA LEU A 615 -17.21 43.20 -17.93
C LEU A 615 -15.85 43.86 -17.72
N GLU A 616 -15.56 44.28 -16.50
CA GLU A 616 -14.26 44.81 -16.07
C GLU A 616 -13.54 43.80 -15.18
N LEU A 617 -12.25 43.55 -15.43
CA LEU A 617 -11.41 42.63 -14.68
C LEU A 617 -10.02 43.22 -14.36
N PRO A 618 -9.92 44.32 -13.60
CA PRO A 618 -8.64 44.93 -13.23
C PRO A 618 -7.97 44.16 -12.07
N LEU A 619 -7.72 42.86 -12.27
CA LEU A 619 -7.29 41.91 -11.26
C LEU A 619 -5.76 41.68 -11.34
N GLU A 620 -4.99 42.55 -10.69
CA GLU A 620 -3.51 42.48 -10.75
C GLU A 620 -2.90 41.29 -9.98
N GLU A 621 -3.55 40.86 -8.89
CA GLU A 621 -3.07 39.77 -8.03
C GLU A 621 -3.47 38.38 -8.52
N VAL A 622 -4.24 38.28 -9.61
CA VAL A 622 -4.79 37.00 -10.09
C VAL A 622 -3.67 36.05 -10.52
N ARG A 623 -3.74 34.81 -10.04
CA ARG A 623 -2.80 33.72 -10.31
C ARG A 623 -3.47 32.57 -11.06
N CYS A 624 -4.75 32.33 -10.77
CA CYS A 624 -5.56 31.35 -11.49
C CYS A 624 -6.88 32.00 -11.91
N LEU A 625 -7.15 31.99 -13.22
CA LEU A 625 -8.43 32.38 -13.80
C LEU A 625 -9.02 31.18 -14.53
N HIS A 626 -10.03 30.56 -13.94
CA HIS A 626 -10.81 29.50 -14.56
C HIS A 626 -12.24 29.99 -14.74
N TRP A 627 -12.71 30.04 -15.99
CA TRP A 627 -14.06 30.43 -16.30
C TRP A 627 -14.65 29.54 -17.40
N LEU A 628 -15.45 28.55 -16.99
CA LEU A 628 -16.18 27.69 -17.89
C LEU A 628 -17.25 28.48 -18.66
N ASN A 629 -17.33 28.28 -19.98
CA ASN A 629 -18.25 29.00 -20.87
C ASN A 629 -18.09 30.54 -20.77
N PHE A 630 -16.86 31.05 -20.88
CA PHE A 630 -16.63 32.49 -20.81
C PHE A 630 -17.42 33.22 -21.91
N PRO A 631 -18.23 34.24 -21.57
CA PRO A 631 -19.30 34.71 -22.45
C PRO A 631 -18.86 35.76 -23.48
N LYS A 632 -17.70 36.40 -23.32
CA LYS A 632 -17.22 37.46 -24.22
C LYS A 632 -16.25 36.89 -25.26
N ASP A 633 -16.07 37.63 -26.35
CA ASP A 633 -15.19 37.27 -27.46
C ASP A 633 -13.69 37.46 -27.14
N GLU A 634 -13.35 38.19 -26.08
CA GLU A 634 -11.98 38.38 -25.57
C GLU A 634 -12.02 38.75 -24.07
N LEU A 635 -10.89 38.61 -23.37
CA LEU A 635 -10.77 39.14 -22.01
C LEU A 635 -10.79 40.68 -22.04
N PRO A 636 -11.36 41.33 -21.01
CA PRO A 636 -11.40 42.79 -20.89
C PRO A 636 -10.02 43.45 -21.03
N GLN A 637 -9.98 44.65 -21.62
CA GLN A 637 -8.73 45.37 -21.88
C GLN A 637 -8.01 45.81 -20.60
N ASP A 638 -8.74 45.99 -19.49
CA ASP A 638 -8.19 46.32 -18.17
C ASP A 638 -7.56 45.11 -17.44
N PHE A 639 -7.62 43.89 -18.01
CA PHE A 639 -7.01 42.71 -17.40
C PHE A 639 -5.48 42.73 -17.45
N ILE A 640 -4.82 42.53 -16.30
CA ILE A 640 -3.35 42.61 -16.16
C ILE A 640 -2.79 41.22 -15.80
N PRO A 641 -2.21 40.45 -16.76
CA PRO A 641 -1.78 39.07 -16.54
C PRO A 641 -0.42 38.91 -15.84
N LYS A 642 0.12 39.96 -15.20
CA LYS A 642 1.49 39.97 -14.63
C LYS A 642 1.74 38.86 -13.60
N ASN A 643 0.73 38.53 -12.80
CA ASN A 643 0.80 37.48 -11.79
C ASN A 643 0.11 36.16 -12.20
N LEU A 644 -0.48 36.12 -13.39
CA LEU A 644 -1.27 34.98 -13.86
C LEU A 644 -0.36 33.79 -14.13
N VAL A 645 -0.72 32.63 -13.59
CA VAL A 645 0.01 31.36 -13.70
C VAL A 645 -0.78 30.34 -14.51
N ASP A 646 -2.10 30.28 -14.28
CA ASP A 646 -3.02 29.33 -14.91
C ASP A 646 -4.25 30.06 -15.47
N LEU A 647 -4.46 29.95 -16.78
CA LEU A 647 -5.62 30.49 -17.49
C LEU A 647 -6.44 29.36 -18.10
N LYS A 648 -7.70 29.21 -17.68
CA LYS A 648 -8.62 28.18 -18.17
C LYS A 648 -9.93 28.80 -18.61
N LEU A 649 -10.17 28.85 -19.91
CA LEU A 649 -11.42 29.33 -20.50
C LEU A 649 -12.06 28.24 -21.37
N PRO A 650 -12.38 27.06 -20.81
CA PRO A 650 -12.94 25.96 -21.59
C PRO A 650 -14.36 26.28 -22.09
N TYR A 651 -14.70 25.79 -23.29
CA TYR A 651 -16.00 25.96 -23.97
C TYR A 651 -16.42 27.43 -24.19
N SER A 652 -15.44 28.33 -24.30
CA SER A 652 -15.70 29.78 -24.33
C SER A 652 -16.05 30.29 -25.72
N LYS A 653 -16.64 31.49 -25.77
CA LYS A 653 -16.93 32.21 -27.04
C LYS A 653 -15.74 33.05 -27.54
N ILE A 654 -14.58 32.96 -26.90
CA ILE A 654 -13.41 33.75 -27.23
C ILE A 654 -12.95 33.52 -28.68
N ARG A 655 -12.61 34.62 -29.36
CA ARG A 655 -11.94 34.64 -30.67
C ARG A 655 -10.43 34.84 -30.53
N GLN A 656 -10.03 35.54 -29.47
CA GLN A 656 -8.65 35.75 -29.05
C GLN A 656 -8.62 36.01 -27.53
N ILE A 657 -7.46 35.91 -26.90
CA ILE A 657 -7.35 36.11 -25.45
C ILE A 657 -7.39 37.62 -25.11
N TRP A 658 -6.51 38.42 -25.70
CA TRP A 658 -6.47 39.89 -25.60
C TRP A 658 -5.79 40.49 -26.85
N ARG A 659 -6.11 41.76 -27.18
CA ARG A 659 -5.65 42.44 -28.41
C ARG A 659 -4.25 43.01 -28.34
N GLU A 660 -3.90 43.64 -27.22
CA GLU A 660 -2.60 44.25 -27.00
C GLU A 660 -1.59 43.21 -26.52
N GLU A 661 -0.31 43.40 -26.85
CA GLU A 661 0.75 42.59 -26.26
C GLU A 661 0.85 42.88 -24.76
N LYS A 662 0.49 41.90 -23.94
CA LYS A 662 0.54 42.00 -22.48
C LYS A 662 1.63 41.08 -21.93
N ASP A 663 2.46 41.62 -21.03
CA ASP A 663 3.47 40.84 -20.33
C ASP A 663 2.82 39.85 -19.36
N ALA A 664 3.09 38.56 -19.56
CA ALA A 664 2.54 37.45 -18.77
C ALA A 664 3.68 36.53 -18.29
N PRO A 665 4.63 37.04 -17.46
CA PRO A 665 5.90 36.40 -17.21
C PRO A 665 5.78 35.15 -16.32
N LYS A 666 4.66 34.98 -15.61
CA LYS A 666 4.41 33.81 -14.74
C LYS A 666 3.48 32.77 -15.37
N LEU A 667 2.94 33.04 -16.56
CA LEU A 667 1.93 32.18 -17.18
C LEU A 667 2.56 30.87 -17.65
N ARG A 668 2.09 29.75 -17.10
CA ARG A 668 2.61 28.41 -17.32
C ARG A 668 1.61 27.47 -17.97
N TRP A 669 0.32 27.68 -17.70
CA TRP A 669 -0.75 26.80 -18.17
C TRP A 669 -1.87 27.61 -18.81
N VAL A 670 -2.23 27.23 -20.04
CA VAL A 670 -3.36 27.78 -20.77
C VAL A 670 -4.24 26.63 -21.27
N ASP A 671 -5.53 26.67 -20.92
CA ASP A 671 -6.55 25.73 -21.41
C ASP A 671 -7.72 26.50 -22.01
N LEU A 672 -7.88 26.42 -23.32
CA LEU A 672 -8.95 27.05 -24.08
C LEU A 672 -9.81 26.00 -24.79
N ASN A 673 -9.78 24.73 -24.34
CA ASN A 673 -10.44 23.65 -25.06
C ASN A 673 -11.91 23.95 -25.39
N HIS A 674 -12.37 23.48 -26.54
CA HIS A 674 -13.69 23.67 -27.09
C HIS A 674 -14.12 25.14 -27.23
N SER A 675 -13.18 26.09 -27.19
CA SER A 675 -13.41 27.47 -27.61
C SER A 675 -13.51 27.51 -29.13
N SER A 676 -14.66 27.10 -29.65
CA SER A 676 -14.89 26.85 -31.08
C SER A 676 -14.72 28.06 -31.99
N LYS A 677 -14.82 29.29 -31.44
CA LYS A 677 -14.61 30.55 -32.15
C LYS A 677 -13.18 31.07 -32.11
N LEU A 678 -12.26 30.37 -31.43
CA LEU A 678 -10.88 30.83 -31.26
C LEU A 678 -10.15 30.83 -32.61
N GLU A 679 -9.72 32.01 -33.05
CA GLU A 679 -9.07 32.25 -34.34
C GLU A 679 -7.61 32.67 -34.17
N ASN A 680 -7.27 33.39 -33.10
CA ASN A 680 -5.97 34.02 -32.91
C ASN A 680 -5.41 33.79 -31.49
N LEU A 681 -4.11 33.51 -31.40
CA LEU A 681 -3.34 33.29 -30.18
C LEU A 681 -2.22 34.32 -29.96
N SER A 682 -2.12 35.37 -30.78
CA SER A 682 -1.05 36.38 -30.72
C SER A 682 -0.90 37.04 -29.35
N GLY A 683 -1.98 37.12 -28.55
CA GLY A 683 -1.91 37.62 -27.17
C GLY A 683 -0.96 36.81 -26.26
N LEU A 684 -0.65 35.55 -26.57
CA LEU A 684 0.31 34.74 -25.82
C LEU A 684 1.77 34.99 -26.24
N SER A 685 2.05 35.97 -27.11
CA SER A 685 3.40 36.19 -27.63
C SER A 685 4.44 36.43 -26.54
N GLN A 686 4.09 37.14 -25.47
CA GLN A 686 4.99 37.46 -24.36
C GLN A 686 4.97 36.41 -23.23
N ALA A 687 4.28 35.27 -23.41
CA ALA A 687 4.18 34.21 -22.39
C ALA A 687 5.37 33.22 -22.44
N LEU A 688 6.59 33.71 -22.25
CA LEU A 688 7.84 32.95 -22.46
C LEU A 688 8.01 31.70 -21.56
N ASN A 689 7.30 31.66 -20.44
CA ASN A 689 7.33 30.55 -19.47
C ASN A 689 6.17 29.56 -19.64
N LEU A 690 5.44 29.62 -20.76
CA LEU A 690 4.32 28.73 -21.04
C LEU A 690 4.79 27.27 -21.19
N GLU A 691 4.32 26.39 -20.31
CA GLU A 691 4.69 24.97 -20.26
C GLU A 691 3.61 24.06 -20.86
N ARG A 692 2.32 24.42 -20.75
CA ARG A 692 1.23 23.64 -21.38
C ARG A 692 0.20 24.53 -22.05
N LEU A 693 -0.18 24.13 -23.26
CA LEU A 693 -1.23 24.77 -24.05
C LEU A 693 -2.24 23.71 -24.52
N ASN A 694 -3.48 23.81 -24.04
CA ASN A 694 -4.59 22.95 -24.43
C ASN A 694 -5.61 23.74 -25.27
N LEU A 695 -5.78 23.31 -26.52
CA LEU A 695 -6.64 23.90 -27.54
C LEU A 695 -7.58 22.85 -28.14
N GLU A 696 -7.76 21.70 -27.49
CA GLU A 696 -8.61 20.61 -28.00
C GLU A 696 -9.98 21.12 -28.41
N GLY A 697 -10.44 20.84 -29.63
CA GLY A 697 -11.76 21.23 -30.13
C GLY A 697 -11.90 22.72 -30.50
N CYS A 698 -10.81 23.48 -30.61
CA CYS A 698 -10.83 24.83 -31.17
C CYS A 698 -10.97 24.76 -32.70
N THR A 699 -12.19 24.58 -33.19
CA THR A 699 -12.47 24.27 -34.61
C THR A 699 -12.25 25.42 -35.58
N ALA A 700 -12.32 26.69 -35.15
CA ALA A 700 -12.01 27.86 -36.00
C ALA A 700 -10.51 28.15 -36.15
N LEU A 701 -9.65 27.49 -35.38
CA LEU A 701 -8.22 27.73 -35.39
C LEU A 701 -7.59 27.16 -36.67
N LYS A 702 -7.17 28.04 -37.58
CA LYS A 702 -6.57 27.64 -38.87
C LYS A 702 -5.07 27.36 -38.82
N THR A 703 -4.35 28.13 -38.00
CA THR A 703 -2.89 28.05 -37.86
C THR A 703 -2.48 28.55 -36.47
N LEU A 704 -1.31 28.10 -36.00
CA LEU A 704 -0.68 28.58 -34.77
C LEU A 704 0.26 29.75 -35.08
N LEU A 705 -0.25 30.99 -35.16
CA LEU A 705 0.57 32.19 -35.30
C LEU A 705 1.17 32.59 -33.95
N LEU A 706 2.29 31.97 -33.58
CA LEU A 706 3.10 32.31 -32.41
C LEU A 706 4.56 32.44 -32.85
N GLY A 707 5.27 33.45 -32.33
CA GLY A 707 6.68 33.70 -32.65
C GLY A 707 7.59 32.51 -32.26
N PRO A 708 8.68 32.27 -32.99
CA PRO A 708 9.56 31.10 -32.76
C PRO A 708 10.24 31.08 -31.39
N GLU A 709 10.37 32.21 -30.69
CA GLU A 709 10.95 32.30 -29.35
C GLU A 709 9.94 32.03 -28.22
N ASN A 710 8.64 32.09 -28.50
CA ASN A 710 7.58 32.20 -27.48
C ASN A 710 7.19 30.86 -26.84
N MET A 711 7.74 29.74 -27.32
CA MET A 711 7.32 28.38 -26.95
C MET A 711 8.51 27.47 -26.56
N ALA A 712 9.67 28.05 -26.26
CA ALA A 712 10.86 27.29 -25.88
C ALA A 712 10.64 26.44 -24.62
N SER A 713 9.81 26.92 -23.69
CA SER A 713 9.45 26.26 -22.43
C SER A 713 8.28 25.27 -22.56
N LEU A 714 7.64 25.18 -23.73
CA LEU A 714 6.42 24.39 -23.91
C LEU A 714 6.74 22.89 -23.83
N VAL A 715 6.13 22.20 -22.88
CA VAL A 715 6.29 20.76 -22.62
C VAL A 715 5.12 19.95 -23.19
N PHE A 716 3.91 20.53 -23.24
CA PHE A 716 2.69 19.85 -23.69
C PHE A 716 1.86 20.75 -24.61
N LEU A 717 1.49 20.23 -25.78
CA LEU A 717 0.60 20.90 -26.73
C LEU A 717 -0.52 19.95 -27.17
N ASN A 718 -1.76 20.34 -26.91
CA ASN A 718 -2.94 19.58 -27.33
C ASN A 718 -3.79 20.41 -28.30
N LEU A 719 -3.93 19.92 -29.53
CA LEU A 719 -4.73 20.49 -30.62
C LEU A 719 -5.79 19.49 -31.09
N LYS A 720 -6.07 18.44 -30.31
CA LYS A 720 -6.98 17.36 -30.70
C LYS A 720 -8.32 17.93 -31.16
N GLY A 721 -8.83 17.51 -32.32
CA GLY A 721 -10.13 17.95 -32.82
C GLY A 721 -10.18 19.42 -33.28
N CYS A 722 -9.03 20.09 -33.45
CA CYS A 722 -8.98 21.36 -34.18
C CYS A 722 -9.19 21.09 -35.67
N THR A 723 -10.44 20.92 -36.09
CA THR A 723 -10.78 20.49 -37.46
C THR A 723 -10.47 21.55 -38.52
N GLY A 724 -10.46 22.84 -38.17
CA GLY A 724 -10.05 23.92 -39.05
C GLY A 724 -8.53 24.07 -39.23
N LEU A 725 -7.72 23.32 -38.46
CA LEU A 725 -6.26 23.40 -38.53
C LEU A 725 -5.75 22.73 -39.81
N GLU A 726 -5.19 23.54 -40.71
CA GLU A 726 -4.71 23.05 -42.02
C GLU A 726 -3.21 22.72 -42.00
N SER A 727 -2.43 23.49 -41.23
CA SER A 727 -0.97 23.29 -41.10
C SER A 727 -0.43 23.81 -39.77
N LEU A 728 0.74 23.31 -39.38
CA LEU A 728 1.57 23.89 -38.32
C LEU A 728 2.77 24.61 -38.93
N PRO A 729 3.11 25.84 -38.50
CA PRO A 729 4.32 26.49 -38.97
C PRO A 729 5.55 25.74 -38.46
N LYS A 730 6.70 26.00 -39.07
CA LYS A 730 7.97 25.42 -38.66
C LYS A 730 8.39 26.01 -37.30
N ILE A 731 8.02 25.32 -36.22
CA ILE A 731 8.31 25.75 -34.85
C ILE A 731 9.39 24.84 -34.24
N ASN A 732 10.35 25.47 -33.53
CA ASN A 732 11.34 24.76 -32.72
C ASN A 732 10.86 24.69 -31.26
N LEU A 733 10.37 23.53 -30.84
CA LEU A 733 9.80 23.30 -29.51
C LEU A 733 10.76 22.45 -28.66
N ARG A 734 11.87 23.08 -28.25
CA ARG A 734 13.03 22.40 -27.61
C ARG A 734 12.70 21.60 -26.35
N SER A 735 11.66 21.98 -25.61
CA SER A 735 11.25 21.32 -24.36
C SER A 735 10.01 20.42 -24.50
N LEU A 736 9.44 20.33 -25.69
CA LEU A 736 8.17 19.62 -25.91
C LEU A 736 8.35 18.13 -25.68
N LYS A 737 7.49 17.54 -24.86
CA LYS A 737 7.46 16.10 -24.57
C LYS A 737 6.25 15.42 -25.19
N THR A 738 5.13 16.14 -25.33
CA THR A 738 3.88 15.58 -25.87
C THR A 738 3.23 16.55 -26.85
N LEU A 739 2.90 16.04 -28.04
CA LEU A 739 2.12 16.74 -29.06
C LEU A 739 0.90 15.90 -29.46
N ILE A 740 -0.30 16.48 -29.36
CA ILE A 740 -1.56 15.83 -29.72
C ILE A 740 -2.22 16.60 -30.87
N LEU A 741 -2.36 15.95 -32.02
CA LEU A 741 -3.00 16.45 -33.24
C LEU A 741 -4.15 15.56 -33.71
N SER A 742 -4.57 14.59 -32.87
CA SER A 742 -5.61 13.63 -33.24
C SER A 742 -6.90 14.33 -33.64
N ASN A 743 -7.62 13.83 -34.63
CA ASN A 743 -8.88 14.37 -35.18
C ASN A 743 -8.76 15.79 -35.74
N CYS A 744 -7.56 16.31 -36.04
CA CYS A 744 -7.39 17.47 -36.92
C CYS A 744 -7.62 17.05 -38.37
N SER A 745 -8.89 16.93 -38.77
CA SER A 745 -9.29 16.32 -40.04
C SER A 745 -8.80 17.04 -41.30
N ASN A 746 -8.48 18.33 -41.22
CA ASN A 746 -7.94 19.11 -42.35
C ASN A 746 -6.41 19.22 -42.32
N LEU A 747 -5.75 18.64 -41.32
CA LEU A 747 -4.30 18.69 -41.19
C LEU A 747 -3.66 17.76 -42.23
N GLU A 748 -3.10 18.34 -43.29
CA GLU A 748 -2.41 17.58 -44.34
C GLU A 748 -0.90 17.46 -44.06
N GLU A 749 -0.29 18.47 -43.44
CA GLU A 749 1.15 18.56 -43.18
C GLU A 749 1.44 19.23 -41.82
N PHE A 750 2.55 18.86 -41.18
CA PHE A 750 3.02 19.49 -39.95
C PHE A 750 4.55 19.57 -39.91
N TRP A 751 5.12 20.58 -39.24
CA TRP A 751 6.57 20.77 -39.17
C TRP A 751 7.02 21.08 -37.73
N VAL A 752 7.48 20.07 -37.00
CA VAL A 752 7.91 20.23 -35.60
C VAL A 752 9.33 19.71 -35.42
N ILE A 753 10.20 20.55 -34.86
CA ILE A 753 11.56 20.19 -34.46
C ILE A 753 11.60 20.19 -32.93
N SER A 754 11.91 19.05 -32.33
CA SER A 754 12.06 18.90 -30.88
C SER A 754 12.96 17.71 -30.55
N GLU A 755 14.01 17.96 -29.77
CA GLU A 755 14.93 16.92 -29.30
C GLU A 755 14.37 16.14 -28.10
N THR A 756 13.29 16.63 -27.47
CA THR A 756 12.71 16.04 -26.25
C THR A 756 11.34 15.38 -26.47
N LEU A 757 10.80 15.41 -27.69
CA LEU A 757 9.45 14.92 -27.97
C LEU A 757 9.39 13.41 -27.75
N TYR A 758 8.63 13.01 -26.74
CA TYR A 758 8.50 11.62 -26.29
C TYR A 758 7.27 10.93 -26.89
N THR A 759 6.18 11.67 -27.11
CA THR A 759 4.91 11.13 -27.61
C THR A 759 4.24 12.07 -28.62
N LEU A 760 3.85 11.50 -29.75
CA LEU A 760 3.15 12.19 -30.85
C LEU A 760 1.86 11.44 -31.20
N TYR A 761 0.73 12.15 -31.17
CA TYR A 761 -0.57 11.63 -31.62
C TYR A 761 -1.04 12.38 -32.87
N LEU A 762 -1.39 11.62 -33.90
CA LEU A 762 -1.84 12.09 -35.21
C LEU A 762 -3.12 11.36 -35.66
N ASP A 763 -3.78 10.62 -34.77
CA ASP A 763 -4.91 9.76 -35.13
C ASP A 763 -6.01 10.52 -35.88
N GLY A 764 -6.61 9.97 -36.93
CA GLY A 764 -7.73 10.59 -37.63
C GLY A 764 -7.39 11.90 -38.36
N THR A 765 -6.11 12.16 -38.65
CA THR A 765 -5.67 13.29 -39.49
C THR A 765 -5.70 12.92 -40.98
N ALA A 766 -5.66 13.93 -41.86
CA ALA A 766 -5.61 13.76 -43.31
C ALA A 766 -4.18 13.66 -43.86
N ILE A 767 -3.19 13.39 -43.00
CA ILE A 767 -1.78 13.31 -43.40
C ILE A 767 -1.56 12.26 -44.49
N LYS A 768 -0.91 12.67 -45.58
CA LYS A 768 -0.58 11.79 -46.72
C LYS A 768 0.77 11.10 -46.50
N THR A 769 1.72 11.83 -45.93
CA THR A 769 3.09 11.40 -45.60
C THR A 769 3.57 12.13 -44.36
N LEU A 770 4.48 11.51 -43.60
CA LEU A 770 5.19 12.20 -42.51
C LEU A 770 6.35 13.05 -43.07
N PRO A 771 6.71 14.18 -42.45
CA PRO A 771 7.83 15.02 -42.89
C PRO A 771 9.15 14.23 -42.84
N GLN A 772 10.04 14.44 -43.81
CA GLN A 772 11.37 13.81 -43.80
C GLN A 772 12.18 14.20 -42.56
N ASP A 773 12.05 15.44 -42.10
CA ASP A 773 12.70 15.95 -40.88
C ASP A 773 12.22 15.27 -39.59
N MET A 774 11.13 14.49 -39.61
CA MET A 774 10.62 13.77 -38.44
C MET A 774 11.65 12.77 -37.88
N VAL A 775 12.59 12.31 -38.71
CA VAL A 775 13.71 11.46 -38.27
C VAL A 775 14.64 12.15 -37.26
N LYS A 776 14.55 13.47 -37.11
CA LYS A 776 15.28 14.27 -36.10
C LYS A 776 14.65 14.18 -34.71
N LEU A 777 13.46 13.60 -34.56
CA LEU A 777 12.79 13.38 -33.27
C LEU A 777 13.41 12.19 -32.52
N THR A 778 14.71 12.26 -32.22
CA THR A 778 15.50 11.13 -31.71
C THR A 778 15.08 10.61 -30.34
N SER A 779 14.27 11.37 -29.60
CA SER A 779 13.71 10.99 -28.29
C SER A 779 12.28 10.42 -28.36
N LEU A 780 11.72 10.25 -29.56
CA LEU A 780 10.35 9.80 -29.75
C LEU A 780 10.20 8.31 -29.40
N VAL A 781 9.41 8.03 -28.36
CA VAL A 781 9.15 6.67 -27.86
C VAL A 781 7.80 6.13 -28.35
N LYS A 782 6.81 7.02 -28.56
CA LYS A 782 5.45 6.63 -28.95
C LYS A 782 4.90 7.46 -30.10
N LEU A 783 4.41 6.78 -31.14
CA LEU A 783 3.79 7.41 -32.31
C LEU A 783 2.42 6.77 -32.62
N TYR A 784 1.36 7.57 -32.55
CA TYR A 784 -0.01 7.16 -32.81
C TYR A 784 -0.55 7.82 -34.07
N MET A 785 -1.00 7.01 -35.04
CA MET A 785 -1.54 7.41 -36.34
C MET A 785 -2.78 6.60 -36.69
N LYS A 786 -3.57 6.19 -35.69
CA LYS A 786 -4.78 5.40 -35.93
C LYS A 786 -5.74 6.13 -36.86
N ASP A 787 -6.41 5.43 -37.76
CA ASP A 787 -7.41 5.98 -38.69
C ASP A 787 -6.90 7.15 -39.57
N CYS A 788 -5.57 7.27 -39.79
CA CYS A 788 -5.00 8.16 -40.81
C CYS A 788 -5.22 7.56 -42.21
N GLU A 789 -6.45 7.65 -42.74
CA GLU A 789 -6.87 6.94 -43.95
C GLU A 789 -6.11 7.36 -45.21
N MET A 790 -5.52 8.56 -45.21
CA MET A 790 -4.77 9.13 -46.33
C MET A 790 -3.27 8.76 -46.33
N LEU A 791 -2.76 8.19 -45.24
CA LEU A 791 -1.34 7.84 -45.09
C LEU A 791 -0.95 6.73 -46.06
N VAL A 792 -0.03 7.02 -46.98
CA VAL A 792 0.41 6.07 -48.02
C VAL A 792 1.71 5.34 -47.64
N LYS A 793 2.68 6.05 -47.06
CA LYS A 793 4.00 5.50 -46.71
C LYS A 793 4.63 6.23 -45.52
N LEU A 794 5.57 5.55 -44.86
CA LEU A 794 6.47 6.15 -43.86
C LEU A 794 7.77 6.65 -44.53
N PRO A 795 8.51 7.61 -43.92
CA PRO A 795 9.82 8.08 -44.40
C PRO A 795 10.85 6.97 -44.61
N GLU A 796 11.79 7.15 -45.56
CA GLU A 796 12.76 6.11 -45.92
C GLU A 796 13.78 5.82 -44.81
N GLU A 797 14.16 6.82 -44.02
CA GLU A 797 15.14 6.70 -42.92
C GLU A 797 14.46 6.55 -41.54
N PHE A 798 13.35 5.81 -41.48
CA PHE A 798 12.54 5.66 -40.27
C PHE A 798 13.29 4.97 -39.11
N ASP A 799 14.34 4.21 -39.42
CA ASP A 799 15.21 3.52 -38.45
C ASP A 799 16.05 4.48 -37.60
N LYS A 800 16.15 5.76 -37.97
CA LYS A 800 16.77 6.81 -37.16
C LYS A 800 16.03 7.09 -35.84
N LEU A 801 14.75 6.69 -35.73
CA LEU A 801 13.98 6.75 -34.48
C LEU A 801 14.36 5.60 -33.55
N LYS A 802 15.63 5.56 -33.10
CA LYS A 802 16.25 4.42 -32.41
C LYS A 802 15.57 4.01 -31.11
N VAL A 803 14.90 4.94 -30.43
CA VAL A 803 14.24 4.72 -29.13
C VAL A 803 12.73 4.48 -29.24
N LEU A 804 12.16 4.44 -30.46
CA LEU A 804 10.73 4.22 -30.65
C LEU A 804 10.33 2.82 -30.16
N GLN A 805 9.38 2.75 -29.24
CA GLN A 805 8.88 1.51 -28.63
C GLN A 805 7.48 1.13 -29.12
N GLU A 806 6.65 2.11 -29.47
CA GLU A 806 5.24 1.91 -29.82
C GLU A 806 4.87 2.69 -31.10
N LEU A 807 4.40 1.96 -32.11
CA LEU A 807 3.90 2.50 -33.38
C LEU A 807 2.49 1.97 -33.68
N VAL A 808 1.52 2.87 -33.78
CA VAL A 808 0.13 2.54 -34.07
C VAL A 808 -0.29 3.15 -35.41
N CYS A 809 -0.53 2.31 -36.41
CA CYS A 809 -1.06 2.69 -37.73
C CYS A 809 -2.38 1.97 -38.05
N SER A 810 -3.09 1.49 -37.01
CA SER A 810 -4.39 0.83 -37.13
C SER A 810 -5.37 1.68 -37.95
N GLY A 811 -6.05 1.12 -38.94
CA GLY A 811 -7.01 1.83 -39.80
C GLY A 811 -6.39 2.68 -40.91
N CYS A 812 -5.07 2.71 -41.08
CA CYS A 812 -4.40 3.35 -42.23
C CYS A 812 -4.58 2.55 -43.52
N LYS A 813 -5.76 2.64 -44.13
CA LYS A 813 -6.20 1.81 -45.28
C LYS A 813 -5.33 1.91 -46.53
N ARG A 814 -4.60 3.00 -46.71
CA ARG A 814 -3.70 3.23 -47.87
C ARG A 814 -2.25 2.85 -47.60
N LEU A 815 -1.88 2.53 -46.37
CA LEU A 815 -0.54 2.11 -46.01
C LEU A 815 -0.30 0.68 -46.51
N SER A 816 0.47 0.54 -47.59
CA SER A 816 0.68 -0.75 -48.29
C SER A 816 2.04 -1.40 -48.05
N SER A 817 3.02 -0.63 -47.56
CA SER A 817 4.39 -1.07 -47.31
C SER A 817 5.03 -0.29 -46.17
N LEU A 818 5.95 -0.94 -45.45
CA LEU A 818 6.81 -0.33 -44.45
C LEU A 818 8.25 -0.23 -45.00
N PRO A 819 9.04 0.80 -44.64
CA PRO A 819 10.44 0.90 -45.05
C PRO A 819 11.28 -0.31 -44.61
N ASP A 820 12.08 -0.87 -45.53
CA ASP A 820 12.92 -2.05 -45.26
C ASP A 820 13.95 -1.82 -44.14
N VAL A 821 14.35 -0.57 -43.92
CA VAL A 821 15.29 -0.18 -42.85
C VAL A 821 14.71 -0.39 -41.45
N MET A 822 13.38 -0.50 -41.29
CA MET A 822 12.75 -0.72 -39.99
C MET A 822 13.22 -2.01 -39.30
N LYS A 823 13.79 -2.96 -40.05
CA LYS A 823 14.44 -4.16 -39.50
C LYS A 823 15.62 -3.84 -38.57
N ASN A 824 16.21 -2.66 -38.69
CA ASN A 824 17.32 -2.19 -37.84
C ASN A 824 16.84 -1.61 -36.49
N MET A 825 15.53 -1.45 -36.28
CA MET A 825 14.98 -0.88 -35.05
C MET A 825 15.10 -1.89 -33.91
N GLN A 826 15.85 -1.53 -32.86
CA GLN A 826 16.14 -2.43 -31.73
C GLN A 826 15.21 -2.24 -30.53
N CYS A 827 14.46 -1.14 -30.47
CA CYS A 827 13.59 -0.80 -29.33
C CYS A 827 12.08 -0.98 -29.62
N LEU A 828 11.69 -1.23 -30.88
CA LEU A 828 10.27 -1.26 -31.25
C LEU A 828 9.62 -2.55 -30.74
N GLN A 829 8.75 -2.43 -29.74
CA GLN A 829 8.10 -3.56 -29.06
C GLN A 829 6.66 -3.76 -29.52
N ILE A 830 5.93 -2.68 -29.82
CA ILE A 830 4.51 -2.73 -30.17
C ILE A 830 4.30 -2.12 -31.56
N LEU A 831 3.73 -2.93 -32.47
CA LEU A 831 3.37 -2.50 -33.82
C LEU A 831 1.94 -2.90 -34.15
N LEU A 832 1.05 -1.91 -34.26
CA LEU A 832 -0.36 -2.13 -34.56
C LEU A 832 -0.67 -1.67 -35.98
N LEU A 833 -1.09 -2.61 -36.83
CA LEU A 833 -1.31 -2.45 -38.27
C LEU A 833 -2.66 -3.01 -38.70
N ASP A 834 -3.61 -3.17 -37.78
CA ASP A 834 -4.94 -3.68 -38.11
C ASP A 834 -5.67 -2.78 -39.12
N GLY A 835 -6.39 -3.38 -40.07
CA GLY A 835 -7.11 -2.65 -41.11
C GLY A 835 -6.22 -1.86 -42.10
N THR A 836 -4.92 -2.18 -42.19
CA THR A 836 -4.01 -1.63 -43.21
C THR A 836 -3.99 -2.46 -44.49
N ALA A 837 -3.41 -1.92 -45.56
CA ALA A 837 -3.22 -2.62 -46.84
C ALA A 837 -1.82 -3.25 -46.98
N ILE A 838 -1.13 -3.47 -45.86
CA ILE A 838 0.24 -4.00 -45.83
C ILE A 838 0.28 -5.39 -46.47
N THR A 839 1.23 -5.59 -47.38
CA THR A 839 1.38 -6.83 -48.16
C THR A 839 2.48 -7.74 -47.64
N LYS A 840 3.46 -7.20 -46.89
CA LYS A 840 4.60 -7.92 -46.32
C LYS A 840 4.68 -7.70 -44.82
N ILE A 841 5.05 -8.73 -44.08
CA ILE A 841 5.24 -8.65 -42.62
C ILE A 841 6.55 -7.91 -42.33
N PRO A 842 6.59 -6.99 -41.35
CA PRO A 842 7.82 -6.35 -40.92
C PRO A 842 8.74 -7.32 -40.15
N HIS A 843 10.01 -7.41 -40.55
CA HIS A 843 11.03 -8.23 -39.86
C HIS A 843 11.78 -7.40 -38.81
N ILE A 844 11.18 -7.22 -37.63
CA ILE A 844 11.74 -6.40 -36.55
C ILE A 844 11.95 -7.27 -35.32
N SER A 845 13.21 -7.60 -35.01
CA SER A 845 13.57 -8.61 -34.01
C SER A 845 13.18 -8.27 -32.57
N SER A 846 12.95 -6.98 -32.27
CA SER A 846 12.55 -6.50 -30.94
C SER A 846 11.06 -6.56 -30.65
N LEU A 847 10.22 -6.91 -31.65
CA LEU A 847 8.76 -6.88 -31.49
C LEU A 847 8.26 -7.89 -30.47
N GLU A 848 7.46 -7.42 -29.52
CA GLU A 848 6.72 -8.25 -28.57
C GLU A 848 5.24 -8.41 -28.97
N ARG A 849 4.66 -7.40 -29.63
CA ARG A 849 3.25 -7.39 -30.05
C ARG A 849 3.08 -6.90 -31.48
N LEU A 850 2.47 -7.74 -32.32
CA LEU A 850 2.11 -7.44 -33.70
C LEU A 850 0.61 -7.65 -33.91
N CYS A 851 -0.09 -6.61 -34.39
CA CYS A 851 -1.50 -6.70 -34.76
C CYS A 851 -1.67 -6.46 -36.26
N LEU A 852 -2.19 -7.45 -36.98
CA LEU A 852 -2.52 -7.40 -38.41
C LEU A 852 -4.00 -7.70 -38.66
N SER A 853 -4.84 -7.65 -37.62
CA SER A 853 -6.28 -7.94 -37.72
C SER A 853 -6.94 -7.18 -38.87
N ARG A 854 -7.92 -7.79 -39.54
CA ARG A 854 -8.67 -7.21 -40.66
C ARG A 854 -7.79 -6.79 -41.85
N ASN A 855 -6.59 -7.38 -41.98
CA ASN A 855 -5.78 -7.21 -43.19
C ASN A 855 -6.36 -8.08 -44.33
N GLU A 856 -6.71 -7.46 -45.44
CA GLU A 856 -7.33 -8.12 -46.60
C GLU A 856 -6.36 -8.40 -47.76
N LYS A 857 -5.05 -8.24 -47.51
CA LYS A 857 -3.98 -8.34 -48.52
C LYS A 857 -3.03 -9.51 -48.26
N ILE A 858 -2.82 -9.89 -47.00
CA ILE A 858 -1.94 -11.00 -46.62
C ILE A 858 -2.68 -12.33 -46.86
N SER A 859 -2.18 -13.13 -47.81
CA SER A 859 -2.67 -14.49 -48.08
C SER A 859 -1.87 -15.59 -47.40
N CYS A 860 -0.60 -15.34 -47.07
CA CYS A 860 0.25 -16.24 -46.30
C CYS A 860 1.24 -15.41 -45.47
N LEU A 861 1.52 -15.84 -44.23
CA LEU A 861 2.60 -15.22 -43.46
C LEU A 861 3.95 -15.79 -43.92
N SER A 862 5.01 -14.95 -43.97
CA SER A 862 6.36 -15.43 -44.30
C SER A 862 6.87 -16.40 -43.24
N ASN A 863 7.63 -17.43 -43.65
CA ASN A 863 8.32 -18.36 -42.74
C ASN A 863 9.29 -17.67 -41.78
N ASP A 864 9.76 -16.47 -42.12
CA ASP A 864 10.67 -15.69 -41.28
C ASP A 864 10.01 -15.19 -39.98
N ILE A 865 8.68 -15.31 -39.82
CA ILE A 865 8.01 -14.96 -38.55
C ILE A 865 8.55 -15.80 -37.38
N ARG A 866 9.05 -17.02 -37.65
CA ARG A 866 9.72 -17.87 -36.65
C ARG A 866 10.99 -17.25 -36.07
N LEU A 867 11.61 -16.30 -36.79
CA LEU A 867 12.83 -15.60 -36.36
C LEU A 867 12.52 -14.48 -35.35
N LEU A 868 11.25 -14.11 -35.15
CA LEU A 868 10.83 -13.08 -34.20
C LEU A 868 10.76 -13.65 -32.78
N SER A 869 11.91 -14.00 -32.21
CA SER A 869 12.00 -14.71 -30.92
C SER A 869 11.46 -13.92 -29.72
N GLN A 870 11.29 -12.60 -29.82
CA GLN A 870 10.70 -11.77 -28.76
C GLN A 870 9.17 -11.64 -28.86
N LEU A 871 8.56 -12.12 -29.96
CA LEU A 871 7.14 -11.93 -30.22
C LEU A 871 6.30 -12.78 -29.26
N LYS A 872 5.47 -12.11 -28.44
CA LYS A 872 4.57 -12.71 -27.45
C LYS A 872 3.11 -12.69 -27.91
N TRP A 873 2.69 -11.66 -28.64
CA TRP A 873 1.31 -11.50 -29.11
C TRP A 873 1.22 -11.28 -30.63
N LEU A 874 0.46 -12.13 -31.31
CA LEU A 874 0.15 -12.03 -32.73
C LEU A 874 -1.38 -12.04 -32.95
N ASP A 875 -1.93 -10.91 -33.38
CA ASP A 875 -3.36 -10.75 -33.66
C ASP A 875 -3.62 -10.71 -35.18
N LEU A 876 -4.32 -11.72 -35.69
CA LEU A 876 -4.68 -11.94 -37.09
C LEU A 876 -6.19 -11.97 -37.29
N LYS A 877 -7.01 -11.55 -36.31
CA LYS A 877 -8.47 -11.67 -36.38
C LYS A 877 -9.01 -11.13 -37.70
N TYR A 878 -9.91 -11.85 -38.35
CA TYR A 878 -10.58 -11.44 -39.59
C TYR A 878 -9.64 -11.14 -40.77
N CYS A 879 -8.46 -11.77 -40.83
CA CYS A 879 -7.66 -11.80 -42.06
C CYS A 879 -8.29 -12.76 -43.06
N THR A 880 -9.36 -12.32 -43.74
CA THR A 880 -10.25 -13.19 -44.53
C THR A 880 -9.58 -13.86 -45.74
N LYS A 881 -8.42 -13.38 -46.18
CA LYS A 881 -7.63 -13.98 -47.28
C LYS A 881 -6.47 -14.86 -46.81
N LEU A 882 -6.20 -14.92 -45.51
CA LEU A 882 -5.12 -15.74 -44.97
C LEU A 882 -5.44 -17.22 -45.20
N VAL A 883 -4.60 -17.92 -45.96
CA VAL A 883 -4.75 -19.33 -46.34
C VAL A 883 -3.92 -20.26 -45.45
N SER A 884 -2.77 -19.78 -44.99
CA SER A 884 -1.83 -20.60 -44.22
C SER A 884 -1.13 -19.84 -43.11
N ILE A 885 -0.87 -20.54 -42.00
CA ILE A 885 -0.03 -20.07 -40.88
C ILE A 885 1.27 -20.89 -40.88
N PRO A 886 2.46 -20.27 -41.02
CA PRO A 886 3.77 -20.93 -40.99
C PRO A 886 4.15 -21.31 -39.55
N GLU A 887 5.34 -21.86 -39.38
CA GLU A 887 5.90 -22.15 -38.06
C GLU A 887 6.01 -20.85 -37.24
N LEU A 888 5.42 -20.86 -36.05
CA LEU A 888 5.33 -19.68 -35.19
C LEU A 888 6.56 -19.54 -34.29
N PRO A 889 6.93 -18.32 -33.89
CA PRO A 889 8.06 -18.09 -32.99
C PRO A 889 7.91 -18.78 -31.63
N THR A 890 9.04 -19.17 -31.05
CA THR A 890 9.16 -20.01 -29.85
C THR A 890 8.47 -19.44 -28.60
N ASN A 891 8.49 -18.11 -28.44
CA ASN A 891 8.01 -17.41 -27.25
C ASN A 891 6.58 -16.83 -27.43
N LEU A 892 5.87 -17.23 -28.48
CA LEU A 892 4.53 -16.75 -28.74
C LEU A 892 3.55 -17.23 -27.67
N GLN A 893 3.02 -16.30 -26.89
CA GLN A 893 2.05 -16.57 -25.83
C GLN A 893 0.62 -16.52 -26.37
N CYS A 894 0.33 -15.63 -27.32
CA CYS A 894 -1.01 -15.45 -27.85
C CYS A 894 -1.00 -15.38 -29.36
N LEU A 895 -1.82 -16.25 -29.97
CA LEU A 895 -2.22 -16.18 -31.37
C LEU A 895 -3.74 -16.03 -31.42
N ASP A 896 -4.24 -14.99 -32.08
CA ASP A 896 -5.67 -14.83 -32.33
C ASP A 896 -5.94 -14.75 -33.84
N ALA A 897 -6.32 -15.87 -34.45
CA ALA A 897 -6.70 -16.00 -35.85
C ALA A 897 -8.22 -16.12 -36.05
N ASN A 898 -9.03 -15.70 -35.07
CA ASN A 898 -10.50 -15.81 -35.17
C ASN A 898 -11.04 -15.13 -36.46
N GLY A 899 -11.91 -15.83 -37.20
CA GLY A 899 -12.56 -15.31 -38.40
C GLY A 899 -11.67 -15.24 -39.64
N CYS A 900 -10.56 -15.98 -39.68
CA CYS A 900 -9.78 -16.17 -40.91
C CYS A 900 -10.47 -17.20 -41.83
N GLU A 901 -11.53 -16.79 -42.53
CA GLU A 901 -12.41 -17.68 -43.30
C GLU A 901 -11.73 -18.47 -44.44
N SER A 902 -10.56 -18.02 -44.92
CA SER A 902 -9.79 -18.72 -45.96
C SER A 902 -8.71 -19.65 -45.42
N LEU A 903 -8.51 -19.72 -44.10
CA LEU A 903 -7.42 -20.46 -43.48
C LEU A 903 -7.65 -21.96 -43.64
N THR A 904 -6.79 -22.63 -44.41
CA THR A 904 -6.86 -24.07 -44.69
C THR A 904 -5.81 -24.87 -43.95
N THR A 905 -4.57 -24.38 -43.89
CA THR A 905 -3.41 -25.14 -43.42
C THR A 905 -2.67 -24.42 -42.29
N VAL A 906 -2.06 -25.17 -41.38
CA VAL A 906 -1.07 -24.67 -40.41
C VAL A 906 0.22 -25.49 -40.54
N ALA A 907 1.37 -24.88 -40.21
CA ALA A 907 2.65 -25.57 -40.22
C ALA A 907 2.71 -26.73 -39.22
N ASN A 908 3.48 -27.76 -39.56
CA ASN A 908 3.76 -28.91 -38.70
C ASN A 908 5.29 -29.05 -38.53
N PRO A 909 5.85 -28.73 -37.35
CA PRO A 909 5.17 -28.33 -36.12
C PRO A 909 4.59 -26.90 -36.18
N LEU A 910 3.52 -26.65 -35.41
CA LEU A 910 2.86 -25.33 -35.34
C LEU A 910 3.75 -24.27 -34.68
N ALA A 911 4.47 -24.67 -33.64
CA ALA A 911 5.51 -23.89 -32.98
C ALA A 911 6.48 -24.86 -32.29
N THR A 912 7.77 -24.51 -32.24
CA THR A 912 8.77 -25.23 -31.45
C THR A 912 8.48 -25.11 -29.96
N HIS A 913 8.55 -26.22 -29.23
CA HIS A 913 8.31 -26.21 -27.80
C HIS A 913 9.60 -25.92 -27.01
N LEU A 914 9.61 -24.90 -26.14
CA LEU A 914 10.68 -24.68 -25.15
C LEU A 914 10.19 -24.96 -23.71
N PRO A 915 11.04 -25.56 -22.85
CA PRO A 915 10.77 -25.76 -21.42
C PRO A 915 11.01 -24.51 -20.55
N THR A 916 10.68 -23.31 -21.06
CA THR A 916 10.97 -22.02 -20.40
C THR A 916 9.88 -21.58 -19.40
N GLU A 917 10.22 -20.60 -18.55
CA GLU A 917 9.49 -20.07 -17.37
C GLU A 917 8.08 -19.47 -17.64
N GLN A 918 7.54 -19.56 -18.86
CA GLN A 918 6.34 -18.84 -19.27
C GLN A 918 5.12 -19.76 -19.28
N ILE A 919 4.21 -19.52 -18.34
CA ILE A 919 3.21 -20.49 -17.91
C ILE A 919 1.88 -20.42 -18.70
N HIS A 920 1.60 -19.33 -19.44
CA HIS A 920 0.29 -19.09 -20.07
C HIS A 920 0.40 -18.96 -21.60
N SER A 921 -0.40 -19.72 -22.36
CA SER A 921 -0.51 -19.53 -23.81
C SER A 921 -1.92 -19.80 -24.37
N THR A 922 -2.35 -19.00 -25.34
CA THR A 922 -3.71 -19.04 -25.92
C THR A 922 -3.67 -18.94 -27.44
N PHE A 923 -4.21 -19.95 -28.14
CA PHE A 923 -4.19 -20.06 -29.60
C PHE A 923 -5.61 -20.21 -30.15
N ILE A 924 -6.14 -19.18 -30.79
CA ILE A 924 -7.56 -19.09 -31.20
C ILE A 924 -7.68 -19.17 -32.72
N PHE A 925 -8.48 -20.12 -33.21
CA PHE A 925 -8.78 -20.34 -34.63
C PHE A 925 -10.30 -20.40 -34.90
N THR A 926 -11.09 -19.76 -34.06
CA THR A 926 -12.56 -19.82 -34.13
C THR A 926 -13.05 -19.24 -35.45
N ASN A 927 -14.13 -19.79 -36.01
CA ASN A 927 -14.67 -19.38 -37.32
C ASN A 927 -13.65 -19.48 -38.49
N CYS A 928 -12.72 -20.43 -38.44
CA CYS A 928 -11.81 -20.79 -39.54
C CYS A 928 -12.28 -22.07 -40.22
N ASP A 929 -13.49 -22.05 -40.79
CA ASP A 929 -14.25 -23.26 -41.13
C ASP A 929 -13.60 -24.12 -42.24
N LYS A 930 -12.68 -23.52 -43.01
CA LYS A 930 -11.90 -24.19 -44.06
C LYS A 930 -10.65 -24.92 -43.58
N LEU A 931 -10.36 -24.92 -42.27
CA LEU A 931 -9.24 -25.68 -41.72
C LEU A 931 -9.38 -27.16 -42.11
N ASP A 932 -8.36 -27.67 -42.81
CA ASP A 932 -8.35 -29.05 -43.26
C ASP A 932 -8.13 -30.02 -42.08
N ARG A 933 -8.30 -31.31 -42.36
CA ARG A 933 -8.16 -32.37 -41.35
C ARG A 933 -6.75 -32.39 -40.75
N THR A 934 -5.73 -32.28 -41.59
CA THR A 934 -4.31 -32.28 -41.17
C THR A 934 -4.02 -31.12 -40.23
N ALA A 935 -4.53 -29.93 -40.50
CA ALA A 935 -4.35 -28.74 -39.69
C ALA A 935 -5.01 -28.89 -38.32
N LYS A 936 -6.23 -29.45 -38.26
CA LYS A 936 -6.92 -29.77 -36.99
C LYS A 936 -6.15 -30.79 -36.17
N GLU A 937 -5.60 -31.83 -36.81
CA GLU A 937 -4.74 -32.83 -36.17
C GLU A 937 -3.46 -32.20 -35.62
N VAL A 938 -2.83 -31.29 -36.35
CA VAL A 938 -1.63 -30.55 -35.91
C VAL A 938 -1.93 -29.64 -34.71
N ILE A 939 -3.02 -28.87 -34.74
CA ILE A 939 -3.45 -28.01 -33.60
C ILE A 939 -3.71 -28.88 -32.36
N THR A 940 -4.38 -30.01 -32.55
CA THR A 940 -4.67 -30.98 -31.48
C THR A 940 -3.40 -31.59 -30.90
N ALA A 941 -2.46 -32.02 -31.76
CA ALA A 941 -1.18 -32.58 -31.34
C ALA A 941 -0.31 -31.54 -30.61
N TYR A 942 -0.33 -30.29 -31.07
CA TYR A 942 0.34 -29.18 -30.40
C TYR A 942 -0.24 -28.94 -29.00
N ALA A 943 -1.56 -28.90 -28.87
CA ALA A 943 -2.26 -28.79 -27.60
C ALA A 943 -1.88 -29.93 -26.64
N GLN A 944 -1.90 -31.18 -27.11
CA GLN A 944 -1.51 -32.35 -26.32
C GLN A 944 -0.07 -32.27 -25.82
N ARG A 945 0.89 -31.97 -26.70
CA ARG A 945 2.32 -31.84 -26.34
C ARG A 945 2.55 -30.68 -25.36
N LYS A 946 1.91 -29.53 -25.55
CA LYS A 946 1.97 -28.41 -24.60
C LYS A 946 1.43 -28.79 -23.22
N CYS A 947 0.32 -29.52 -23.14
CA CYS A 947 -0.22 -30.02 -21.87
C CYS A 947 0.77 -30.94 -21.15
N GLN A 948 1.43 -31.85 -21.87
CA GLN A 948 2.46 -32.74 -21.31
C GLN A 948 3.68 -31.97 -20.79
N MET A 949 4.21 -31.04 -21.58
CA MET A 949 5.39 -30.26 -21.17
C MET A 949 5.12 -29.34 -19.98
N LEU A 950 3.93 -28.72 -19.92
CA LEU A 950 3.54 -27.92 -18.75
C LEU A 950 3.47 -28.79 -17.49
N SER A 951 3.00 -30.05 -17.60
CA SER A 951 3.03 -31.01 -16.50
C SER A 951 4.45 -31.23 -15.95
N ASP A 952 5.44 -31.41 -16.83
CA ASP A 952 6.83 -31.67 -16.46
C ASP A 952 7.56 -30.44 -15.91
N ALA A 953 7.32 -29.25 -16.48
CA ALA A 953 7.90 -28.00 -16.00
C ALA A 953 7.38 -27.65 -14.58
N LEU A 954 6.09 -27.85 -14.32
CA LEU A 954 5.43 -27.52 -13.05
C LEU A 954 5.87 -28.40 -11.88
N LYS A 955 6.54 -29.53 -12.12
CA LYS A 955 7.25 -30.31 -11.08
C LYS A 955 8.42 -29.54 -10.46
N ARG A 956 9.09 -28.67 -11.23
CA ARG A 956 10.32 -27.96 -10.82
C ARG A 956 10.05 -26.65 -10.08
N TRP A 957 8.83 -26.10 -10.22
CA TRP A 957 8.44 -24.79 -9.71
C TRP A 957 7.41 -24.94 -8.58
N ASN A 958 7.90 -25.06 -7.35
CA ASN A 958 7.10 -24.99 -6.12
C ASN A 958 7.21 -23.58 -5.54
N GLU A 959 6.34 -22.64 -5.95
CA GLU A 959 5.88 -21.48 -5.16
C GLU A 959 4.99 -20.55 -6.02
N GLY A 960 3.91 -20.02 -5.44
CA GLY A 960 3.14 -18.89 -6.01
C GLY A 960 1.77 -19.23 -6.60
N PHE A 961 0.75 -18.49 -6.15
CA PHE A 961 -0.66 -18.58 -6.55
C PHE A 961 -0.87 -17.97 -7.95
N VAL A 962 -1.40 -18.74 -8.91
CA VAL A 962 -1.96 -18.21 -10.18
C VAL A 962 -3.21 -19.00 -10.57
N PRO A 963 -4.41 -18.39 -10.64
CA PRO A 963 -5.55 -18.99 -11.34
C PRO A 963 -5.62 -18.44 -12.77
N GLU A 964 -5.72 -19.32 -13.79
CA GLU A 964 -6.93 -19.41 -14.64
C GLU A 964 -6.81 -20.39 -15.83
N ALA A 965 -5.70 -20.48 -16.57
CA ALA A 965 -5.45 -21.56 -17.54
C ALA A 965 -4.00 -21.48 -18.01
N LEU A 966 -3.27 -22.59 -17.96
CA LEU A 966 -1.85 -22.61 -18.33
C LEU A 966 -1.71 -22.70 -19.87
N PHE A 967 -2.70 -23.30 -20.54
CA PHE A 967 -2.80 -23.33 -21.99
C PHE A 967 -4.27 -23.41 -22.42
N SER A 968 -4.64 -22.72 -23.51
CA SER A 968 -5.95 -22.88 -24.15
C SER A 968 -5.88 -22.80 -25.67
N THR A 969 -6.73 -23.55 -26.35
CA THR A 969 -6.93 -23.43 -27.79
C THR A 969 -8.38 -23.67 -28.19
N CYS A 970 -8.79 -23.09 -29.32
CA CYS A 970 -10.10 -23.35 -29.90
C CYS A 970 -10.05 -23.32 -31.43
N PHE A 971 -10.75 -24.25 -32.07
CA PHE A 971 -10.82 -24.40 -33.52
C PHE A 971 -12.13 -25.09 -33.95
N PRO A 972 -12.56 -24.98 -35.22
CA PRO A 972 -13.79 -25.63 -35.71
C PRO A 972 -13.68 -27.16 -35.70
N GLY A 973 -14.68 -27.83 -35.16
CA GLY A 973 -14.76 -29.29 -35.06
C GLY A 973 -15.91 -29.75 -34.17
N CYS A 974 -16.36 -31.00 -34.37
CA CYS A 974 -17.54 -31.58 -33.74
C CYS A 974 -17.23 -32.81 -32.85
N GLU A 975 -15.95 -33.11 -32.65
CA GLU A 975 -15.48 -34.28 -31.90
C GLU A 975 -14.52 -33.87 -30.79
N VAL A 976 -14.61 -34.58 -29.66
CA VAL A 976 -13.60 -34.52 -28.61
C VAL A 976 -12.36 -35.27 -29.11
N PRO A 977 -11.14 -34.71 -28.99
CA PRO A 977 -9.94 -35.39 -29.44
C PRO A 977 -9.74 -36.77 -28.78
N SER A 978 -9.24 -37.75 -29.54
CA SER A 978 -9.08 -39.14 -29.09
C SER A 978 -8.13 -39.34 -27.89
N TRP A 979 -7.32 -38.34 -27.56
CA TRP A 979 -6.47 -38.39 -26.38
C TRP A 979 -7.22 -38.06 -25.09
N PHE A 980 -8.50 -37.67 -25.09
CA PHE A 980 -9.29 -37.56 -23.86
C PHE A 980 -9.79 -38.94 -23.42
N CYS A 981 -9.54 -39.33 -22.16
CA CYS A 981 -9.86 -40.67 -21.66
C CYS A 981 -11.31 -40.81 -21.17
N HIS A 982 -11.98 -39.69 -20.90
CA HIS A 982 -13.36 -39.64 -20.46
C HIS A 982 -14.10 -38.63 -21.34
N GLU A 983 -15.23 -39.06 -21.90
CA GLU A 983 -16.10 -38.22 -22.71
C GLU A 983 -17.57 -38.45 -22.34
N ALA A 984 -18.41 -37.43 -22.54
CA ALA A 984 -19.84 -37.52 -22.41
C ALA A 984 -20.54 -36.67 -23.47
N VAL A 985 -21.75 -37.09 -23.85
CA VAL A 985 -22.67 -36.30 -24.66
C VAL A 985 -23.40 -35.31 -23.74
N GLY A 986 -23.43 -34.04 -24.13
CA GLY A 986 -24.00 -32.94 -23.36
C GLY A 986 -22.99 -32.22 -22.46
N SER A 987 -23.50 -31.34 -21.60
CA SER A 987 -22.72 -30.47 -20.71
C SER A 987 -22.18 -31.15 -19.45
N VAL A 988 -22.56 -32.39 -19.17
CA VAL A 988 -22.27 -33.03 -17.87
C VAL A 988 -21.49 -34.32 -18.04
N LEU A 989 -20.34 -34.42 -17.36
CA LEU A 989 -19.53 -35.62 -17.28
C LEU A 989 -19.50 -36.16 -15.85
N LYS A 990 -20.00 -37.38 -15.65
CA LYS A 990 -19.95 -38.12 -14.38
C LYS A 990 -18.94 -39.24 -14.48
N LEU A 991 -18.01 -39.31 -13.54
CA LEU A 991 -16.99 -40.37 -13.51
C LEU A 991 -16.72 -40.85 -12.09
N ASN A 992 -16.42 -42.15 -12.00
CA ASN A 992 -15.89 -42.74 -10.79
C ASN A 992 -14.36 -42.71 -10.86
N LEU A 993 -13.73 -41.90 -10.02
CA LEU A 993 -12.28 -41.84 -9.93
C LEU A 993 -11.75 -43.07 -9.19
N LEU A 994 -10.60 -43.60 -9.63
CA LEU A 994 -9.95 -44.72 -8.96
C LEU A 994 -9.64 -44.34 -7.50
N PRO A 995 -9.73 -45.29 -6.55
CA PRO A 995 -9.14 -45.10 -5.23
C PRO A 995 -7.68 -44.68 -5.42
N HIS A 996 -7.26 -43.57 -4.82
CA HIS A 996 -5.90 -43.03 -4.95
C HIS A 996 -5.56 -42.33 -6.30
N TRP A 997 -6.55 -41.88 -7.08
CA TRP A 997 -6.30 -41.11 -8.32
C TRP A 997 -5.41 -39.87 -8.13
N ASN A 998 -5.29 -39.35 -6.90
CA ASN A 998 -4.47 -38.21 -6.51
C ASN A 998 -3.10 -38.60 -5.90
N GLN A 999 -2.86 -39.87 -5.56
CA GLN A 999 -1.61 -40.28 -4.90
C GLN A 999 -0.44 -40.22 -5.87
N ASN A 1000 0.57 -39.42 -5.49
CA ASN A 1000 1.89 -39.26 -6.11
C ASN A 1000 1.89 -39.20 -7.65
N ARG A 1001 1.87 -37.97 -8.20
CA ARG A 1001 2.20 -37.50 -9.58
C ARG A 1001 1.06 -36.81 -10.32
N PHE A 1002 -0.13 -36.68 -9.77
CA PHE A 1002 -1.16 -35.86 -10.40
C PHE A 1002 -0.72 -34.38 -10.48
N VAL A 1003 -0.77 -33.76 -11.66
CA VAL A 1003 -0.30 -32.37 -11.88
C VAL A 1003 -1.45 -31.42 -12.26
N GLY A 1004 -2.45 -31.90 -12.98
CA GLY A 1004 -3.56 -31.08 -13.45
C GLY A 1004 -4.59 -31.83 -14.27
N ILE A 1005 -5.54 -31.09 -14.83
CA ILE A 1005 -6.58 -31.62 -15.70
C ILE A 1005 -6.55 -30.93 -17.06
N ALA A 1006 -6.77 -31.71 -18.12
CA ALA A 1006 -7.13 -31.20 -19.42
C ALA A 1006 -8.64 -31.35 -19.62
N LEU A 1007 -9.27 -30.28 -20.11
CA LEU A 1007 -10.70 -30.18 -20.34
C LEU A 1007 -10.96 -29.94 -21.82
N CYS A 1008 -12.00 -30.59 -22.35
CA CYS A 1008 -12.50 -30.36 -23.70
C CYS A 1008 -14.00 -30.08 -23.67
N ALA A 1009 -14.44 -29.13 -24.49
CA ALA A 1009 -15.86 -28.90 -24.74
C ALA A 1009 -16.09 -28.66 -26.24
N VAL A 1010 -17.06 -29.36 -26.82
CA VAL A 1010 -17.57 -29.10 -28.16
C VAL A 1010 -18.82 -28.25 -28.02
N VAL A 1011 -18.80 -27.05 -28.55
CA VAL A 1011 -19.91 -26.09 -28.46
C VAL A 1011 -20.52 -25.90 -29.84
N GLY A 1012 -21.85 -26.00 -29.92
CA GLY A 1012 -22.61 -25.85 -31.17
C GLY A 1012 -23.81 -24.92 -31.04
N SER A 1013 -24.44 -24.63 -32.18
CA SER A 1013 -25.60 -23.73 -32.28
C SER A 1013 -26.92 -24.51 -32.49
N LEU A 1014 -27.98 -24.12 -31.79
CA LEU A 1014 -29.31 -24.75 -31.91
C LEU A 1014 -30.03 -24.39 -33.23
N PRO A 1015 -30.76 -25.31 -33.89
CA PRO A 1015 -31.24 -25.15 -35.28
C PRO A 1015 -32.23 -24.01 -35.60
N ASN A 1016 -32.80 -23.26 -34.63
CA ASN A 1016 -33.89 -22.29 -34.89
C ASN A 1016 -33.72 -20.93 -34.19
N GLY A 1017 -32.48 -20.48 -33.94
CA GLY A 1017 -32.21 -19.16 -33.35
C GLY A 1017 -32.11 -18.02 -34.38
N GLN A 1018 -32.91 -16.97 -34.21
CA GLN A 1018 -32.66 -15.63 -34.75
C GLN A 1018 -32.00 -14.80 -33.65
N GLU A 1019 -30.66 -14.71 -33.60
CA GLU A 1019 -29.84 -13.58 -33.10
C GLU A 1019 -28.37 -13.99 -32.85
N GLN A 1020 -27.45 -13.01 -32.89
CA GLN A 1020 -26.00 -13.19 -32.90
C GLN A 1020 -25.35 -12.77 -31.57
N THR A 1021 -24.32 -13.48 -31.13
CA THR A 1021 -23.58 -13.20 -29.88
C THR A 1021 -22.41 -12.23 -30.09
N ASN A 1022 -22.14 -11.40 -29.09
CA ASN A 1022 -20.99 -10.48 -29.08
C ASN A 1022 -19.74 -11.08 -28.41
N SER A 1023 -19.88 -12.13 -27.58
CA SER A 1023 -18.77 -12.86 -26.97
C SER A 1023 -19.26 -14.18 -26.38
N CYS A 1024 -18.47 -15.24 -26.46
CA CYS A 1024 -18.76 -16.54 -25.86
C CYS A 1024 -17.64 -16.91 -24.89
N SER A 1025 -17.99 -17.37 -23.69
CA SER A 1025 -17.05 -18.01 -22.76
C SER A 1025 -17.58 -19.36 -22.31
N VAL A 1026 -16.69 -20.35 -22.35
CA VAL A 1026 -16.95 -21.72 -21.91
C VAL A 1026 -16.31 -21.92 -20.55
N THR A 1027 -17.11 -22.30 -19.57
CA THR A 1027 -16.67 -22.57 -18.19
C THR A 1027 -16.94 -24.01 -17.82
N CYS A 1028 -16.17 -24.57 -16.90
CA CYS A 1028 -16.40 -25.89 -16.34
C CYS A 1028 -16.37 -25.81 -14.82
N THR A 1029 -17.44 -26.27 -14.17
CA THR A 1029 -17.52 -26.45 -12.73
C THR A 1029 -17.12 -27.89 -12.39
N PHE A 1030 -16.03 -28.05 -11.66
CA PHE A 1030 -15.50 -29.35 -11.25
C PHE A 1030 -15.92 -29.66 -9.82
N ASN A 1031 -16.77 -30.66 -9.64
CA ASN A 1031 -17.27 -31.10 -8.34
C ASN A 1031 -16.72 -32.47 -7.97
N ILE A 1032 -16.24 -32.64 -6.74
CA ILE A 1032 -15.78 -33.94 -6.21
C ILE A 1032 -16.60 -34.26 -4.95
N ALA A 1033 -17.12 -35.49 -4.84
CA ALA A 1033 -17.87 -35.97 -3.69
C ALA A 1033 -17.36 -37.34 -3.20
N SER A 1034 -17.42 -37.57 -1.88
CA SER A 1034 -17.15 -38.89 -1.28
C SER A 1034 -18.44 -39.63 -0.96
N LYS A 1035 -18.48 -40.93 -1.28
CA LYS A 1035 -19.51 -41.86 -0.79
C LYS A 1035 -18.99 -42.56 0.46
N ASP A 1036 -19.00 -41.88 1.60
CA ASP A 1036 -18.91 -42.59 2.88
C ASP A 1036 -20.11 -42.26 3.77
N SER A 1037 -21.07 -43.19 3.70
CA SER A 1037 -22.26 -43.21 4.54
C SER A 1037 -21.87 -43.74 5.92
N LYS A 1038 -21.76 -42.84 6.91
CA LYS A 1038 -22.25 -43.15 8.27
C LYS A 1038 -22.32 -41.99 9.28
N LYS A 1039 -21.84 -40.77 9.02
CA LYS A 1039 -22.12 -39.60 9.90
C LYS A 1039 -21.86 -38.26 9.17
N GLY A 1040 -22.91 -37.48 8.94
CA GLY A 1040 -22.84 -36.07 8.47
C GLY A 1040 -22.70 -35.91 6.95
N ASP A 1041 -23.22 -34.80 6.40
CA ASP A 1041 -23.41 -34.51 4.97
C ASP A 1041 -22.24 -34.85 4.03
N PRO A 1042 -22.52 -35.29 2.78
CA PRO A 1042 -21.47 -35.59 1.80
C PRO A 1042 -20.60 -34.35 1.54
N TYR A 1043 -19.30 -34.48 1.79
CA TYR A 1043 -18.33 -33.43 1.53
C TYR A 1043 -18.21 -33.19 0.01
N LYS A 1044 -18.44 -31.94 -0.43
CA LYS A 1044 -18.41 -31.51 -1.84
C LYS A 1044 -17.42 -30.37 -2.02
N ILE A 1045 -16.35 -30.58 -2.78
CA ILE A 1045 -15.50 -29.50 -3.29
C ILE A 1045 -16.01 -29.10 -4.67
N SER A 1046 -16.20 -27.81 -4.89
CA SER A 1046 -16.54 -27.25 -6.20
C SER A 1046 -15.58 -26.12 -6.55
N PHE A 1047 -15.13 -26.07 -7.81
CA PHE A 1047 -14.41 -24.92 -8.35
C PHE A 1047 -14.68 -24.74 -9.84
N ASP A 1048 -14.74 -23.48 -10.28
CA ASP A 1048 -14.97 -23.12 -11.68
C ASP A 1048 -13.65 -22.91 -12.44
N ARG A 1049 -13.64 -23.24 -13.73
CA ARG A 1049 -12.49 -23.06 -14.64
C ARG A 1049 -12.93 -22.51 -15.98
N LEU A 1050 -12.20 -21.53 -16.51
CA LEU A 1050 -12.39 -21.04 -17.88
C LEU A 1050 -11.75 -22.04 -18.86
N VAL A 1051 -12.55 -22.61 -19.74
CA VAL A 1051 -12.11 -23.53 -20.79
C VAL A 1051 -11.69 -22.76 -22.05
N GLY A 1052 -12.38 -21.65 -22.34
CA GLY A 1052 -11.96 -20.75 -23.40
C GLY A 1052 -12.92 -19.58 -23.58
N ARG A 1053 -12.47 -18.57 -24.32
CA ARG A 1053 -13.25 -17.37 -24.63
C ARG A 1053 -12.91 -16.87 -26.02
N TRP A 1054 -13.90 -16.34 -26.72
CA TRP A 1054 -13.66 -15.43 -27.85
C TRP A 1054 -14.60 -14.22 -27.77
N ASN A 1055 -14.10 -13.06 -28.19
CA ASN A 1055 -14.86 -11.81 -28.27
C ASN A 1055 -15.04 -11.38 -29.73
N LYS A 1056 -16.25 -10.99 -30.12
CA LYS A 1056 -16.53 -10.34 -31.40
C LYS A 1056 -16.27 -8.84 -31.23
N HIS A 1057 -15.10 -8.33 -31.66
CA HIS A 1057 -14.85 -6.89 -31.67
C HIS A 1057 -15.37 -6.25 -32.95
N GLY A 1058 -16.43 -5.44 -32.82
CA GLY A 1058 -16.74 -4.32 -33.72
C GLY A 1058 -18.18 -4.23 -34.19
N ASN A 1059 -18.99 -3.39 -33.52
CA ASN A 1059 -20.24 -2.81 -34.06
C ASN A 1059 -19.95 -1.84 -35.22
N LYS A 1060 -19.40 -2.33 -36.34
CA LYS A 1060 -19.48 -1.59 -37.61
C LYS A 1060 -19.88 -2.57 -38.70
N LEU A 1061 -21.07 -2.33 -39.24
CA LEU A 1061 -21.52 -2.81 -40.55
C LEU A 1061 -20.38 -2.63 -41.56
N ASP A 1062 -20.22 -3.57 -42.50
CA ASP A 1062 -19.35 -3.33 -43.64
C ASP A 1062 -19.88 -2.12 -44.45
N LYS A 1063 -19.02 -1.51 -45.30
CA LYS A 1063 -19.41 -0.36 -46.14
C LYS A 1063 -20.54 -0.67 -47.14
N LYS A 1064 -21.10 -1.89 -47.15
CA LYS A 1064 -22.19 -2.36 -48.03
C LYS A 1064 -23.47 -2.78 -47.28
N GLY A 1065 -23.53 -2.66 -45.95
CA GLY A 1065 -24.73 -2.98 -45.17
C GLY A 1065 -25.00 -4.48 -44.98
N ASN A 1066 -24.04 -5.37 -45.22
CA ASN A 1066 -24.22 -6.81 -45.04
C ASN A 1066 -24.00 -7.23 -43.59
N LYS A 1067 -24.95 -8.02 -43.04
CA LYS A 1067 -24.79 -8.72 -41.75
C LYS A 1067 -23.64 -9.74 -41.86
N LEU A 1068 -22.71 -9.72 -40.90
CA LEU A 1068 -21.73 -10.79 -40.71
C LEU A 1068 -22.45 -12.14 -40.52
N LYS A 1069 -21.96 -13.19 -41.19
CA LYS A 1069 -22.55 -14.55 -41.21
C LYS A 1069 -22.71 -15.16 -39.81
N LYS A 1070 -23.71 -16.06 -39.68
CA LYS A 1070 -23.89 -16.96 -38.53
C LYS A 1070 -22.64 -17.82 -38.33
N THR A 1071 -22.27 -18.09 -37.07
CA THR A 1071 -21.41 -19.22 -36.74
C THR A 1071 -22.20 -20.51 -37.02
N GLU A 1072 -22.00 -21.13 -38.18
CA GLU A 1072 -22.73 -22.35 -38.58
C GLU A 1072 -22.01 -23.64 -38.14
N SER A 1073 -20.72 -23.57 -37.77
CA SER A 1073 -19.92 -24.73 -37.39
C SER A 1073 -19.82 -24.92 -35.87
N ASP A 1074 -19.73 -26.16 -35.43
CA ASP A 1074 -19.32 -26.51 -34.06
C ASP A 1074 -17.84 -26.13 -33.82
N HIS A 1075 -17.51 -25.80 -32.58
CA HIS A 1075 -16.14 -25.47 -32.18
C HIS A 1075 -15.67 -26.34 -31.01
N VAL A 1076 -14.44 -26.83 -31.11
CA VAL A 1076 -13.75 -27.57 -30.05
C VAL A 1076 -12.93 -26.59 -29.23
N PHE A 1077 -13.12 -26.60 -27.91
CA PHE A 1077 -12.32 -25.87 -26.94
C PHE A 1077 -11.49 -26.86 -26.13
N ILE A 1078 -10.19 -26.59 -26.00
CA ILE A 1078 -9.26 -27.39 -25.20
C ILE A 1078 -8.55 -26.47 -24.22
N CYS A 1079 -8.49 -26.86 -22.95
CA CYS A 1079 -7.80 -26.13 -21.90
C CYS A 1079 -7.02 -27.07 -20.99
N TYR A 1080 -5.88 -26.58 -20.47
CA TYR A 1080 -5.14 -27.22 -19.40
C TYR A 1080 -5.02 -26.30 -18.18
N THR A 1081 -5.33 -26.83 -17.01
CA THR A 1081 -5.33 -26.07 -15.76
C THR A 1081 -4.76 -26.87 -14.59
N ARG A 1082 -4.16 -26.15 -13.64
CA ARG A 1082 -3.59 -26.73 -12.40
C ARG A 1082 -4.70 -26.92 -11.38
N CYS A 1083 -4.75 -28.10 -10.75
CA CYS A 1083 -5.75 -28.42 -9.72
C CYS A 1083 -5.13 -28.72 -8.34
N SER A 1084 -3.81 -28.65 -8.22
CA SER A 1084 -3.06 -29.16 -7.06
C SER A 1084 -3.41 -28.51 -5.72
N ASN A 1085 -3.70 -27.20 -5.63
CA ASN A 1085 -3.93 -26.56 -4.32
C ASN A 1085 -5.33 -26.82 -3.76
N ASN A 1086 -6.35 -26.84 -4.63
CA ASN A 1086 -7.72 -27.21 -4.25
C ASN A 1086 -7.80 -28.69 -3.84
N ILE A 1087 -6.93 -29.53 -4.42
CA ILE A 1087 -6.85 -30.97 -4.11
C ILE A 1087 -5.94 -31.25 -2.91
N LYS A 1088 -4.84 -30.53 -2.70
CA LYS A 1088 -3.96 -30.65 -1.50
C LYS A 1088 -4.69 -30.36 -0.19
N CYS A 1089 -5.68 -29.47 -0.21
CA CYS A 1089 -6.54 -29.19 0.94
C CYS A 1089 -7.28 -30.46 1.45
N LEU A 1090 -7.49 -31.47 0.58
CA LEU A 1090 -8.02 -32.79 0.97
C LEU A 1090 -6.97 -33.67 1.67
N GLU A 1091 -5.69 -33.58 1.31
CA GLU A 1091 -4.62 -34.42 1.86
C GLU A 1091 -4.23 -33.99 3.27
N ASP A 1092 -4.12 -32.69 3.53
CA ASP A 1092 -3.72 -32.14 4.83
C ASP A 1092 -4.80 -32.33 5.92
N GLN A 1093 -6.07 -32.43 5.53
CA GLN A 1093 -7.19 -32.58 6.48
C GLN A 1093 -7.44 -34.03 6.91
N HIS A 1094 -7.03 -35.03 6.11
CA HIS A 1094 -7.41 -36.44 6.30
C HIS A 1094 -6.28 -37.44 5.99
N SER A 1095 -5.17 -37.37 6.74
CA SER A 1095 -4.14 -38.41 6.71
C SER A 1095 -4.66 -39.74 7.28
N GLY A 1096 -5.32 -40.55 6.44
CA GLY A 1096 -5.62 -41.96 6.76
C GLY A 1096 -6.99 -42.51 6.37
N THR A 1097 -7.89 -41.77 5.71
CA THR A 1097 -9.23 -42.27 5.31
C THR A 1097 -9.53 -42.05 3.82
N CYS A 1098 -10.40 -42.93 3.29
CA CYS A 1098 -10.66 -43.19 1.86
C CYS A 1098 -10.86 -41.93 1.00
N THR A 1099 -10.15 -41.84 -0.13
CA THR A 1099 -10.23 -40.73 -1.09
C THR A 1099 -11.59 -40.70 -1.81
N PRO A 1100 -12.16 -39.51 -2.07
CA PRO A 1100 -13.45 -39.37 -2.75
C PRO A 1100 -13.45 -40.06 -4.13
N THR A 1101 -14.52 -40.80 -4.41
CA THR A 1101 -14.64 -41.70 -5.58
C THR A 1101 -15.56 -41.18 -6.69
N GLU A 1102 -16.35 -40.13 -6.48
CA GLU A 1102 -17.21 -39.56 -7.54
C GLU A 1102 -16.80 -38.14 -7.92
N ALA A 1103 -16.59 -37.89 -9.22
CA ALA A 1103 -16.41 -36.56 -9.78
C ALA A 1103 -17.51 -36.23 -10.81
N PHE A 1104 -17.96 -34.98 -10.75
CA PHE A 1104 -19.03 -34.42 -11.58
C PHE A 1104 -18.53 -33.10 -12.19
N LEU A 1105 -18.44 -33.05 -13.51
CA LEU A 1105 -18.07 -31.86 -14.26
C LEU A 1105 -19.29 -31.33 -14.99
N GLU A 1106 -19.52 -30.03 -14.87
CA GLU A 1106 -20.59 -29.34 -15.58
C GLU A 1106 -20.00 -28.20 -16.40
N PHE A 1107 -20.15 -28.29 -17.73
CA PHE A 1107 -19.68 -27.31 -18.68
C PHE A 1107 -20.81 -26.33 -19.00
N GLY A 1108 -20.57 -25.06 -18.72
CA GLY A 1108 -21.49 -23.97 -19.01
C GLY A 1108 -20.98 -23.09 -20.14
N VAL A 1109 -21.91 -22.46 -20.85
CA VAL A 1109 -21.62 -21.35 -21.76
C VAL A 1109 -22.25 -20.10 -21.18
N THR A 1110 -21.44 -19.06 -20.96
CA THR A 1110 -21.91 -17.79 -20.42
C THR A 1110 -22.35 -16.88 -21.55
N ASP A 1111 -23.65 -16.95 -21.87
CA ASP A 1111 -24.31 -16.00 -22.75
C ASP A 1111 -25.76 -15.81 -22.27
N LYS A 1112 -26.14 -14.57 -21.94
CA LYS A 1112 -27.47 -14.27 -21.38
C LYS A 1112 -28.55 -14.16 -22.45
N GLU A 1113 -28.18 -14.06 -23.74
CA GLU A 1113 -29.11 -13.73 -24.84
C GLU A 1113 -29.07 -14.74 -26.00
N SER A 1114 -28.28 -15.81 -25.89
CA SER A 1114 -27.91 -16.70 -27.00
C SER A 1114 -28.13 -18.18 -26.72
N ARG A 1115 -28.45 -18.94 -27.76
CA ARG A 1115 -28.77 -20.37 -27.74
C ARG A 1115 -27.57 -21.24 -28.16
N LEU A 1116 -26.43 -21.10 -27.48
CA LEU A 1116 -25.27 -21.99 -27.60
C LEU A 1116 -25.31 -23.06 -26.51
N GLU A 1117 -24.95 -24.30 -26.85
CA GLU A 1117 -24.91 -25.40 -25.89
C GLU A 1117 -23.64 -26.26 -26.05
N VAL A 1118 -23.27 -26.94 -24.96
CA VAL A 1118 -22.18 -27.92 -24.98
C VAL A 1118 -22.75 -29.25 -25.49
N LEU A 1119 -22.34 -29.64 -26.70
CA LEU A 1119 -22.78 -30.86 -27.37
C LEU A 1119 -22.05 -32.11 -26.84
N LYS A 1120 -20.76 -31.96 -26.56
CA LYS A 1120 -19.90 -33.01 -25.99
C LYS A 1120 -18.89 -32.39 -25.05
N CYS A 1121 -18.50 -33.13 -24.02
CA CYS A 1121 -17.43 -32.72 -23.12
C CYS A 1121 -16.45 -33.86 -22.86
N GLY A 1122 -15.23 -33.52 -22.49
CA GLY A 1122 -14.16 -34.47 -22.23
C GLY A 1122 -13.23 -34.05 -21.10
N LEU A 1123 -12.66 -35.04 -20.42
CA LEU A 1123 -11.71 -34.89 -19.33
C LEU A 1123 -10.53 -35.85 -19.51
N ARG A 1124 -9.33 -35.35 -19.25
CA ARG A 1124 -8.14 -36.16 -19.01
C ARG A 1124 -7.43 -35.70 -17.75
N LEU A 1125 -7.16 -36.64 -16.85
CA LEU A 1125 -6.26 -36.43 -15.72
C LEU A 1125 -4.81 -36.48 -16.23
N VAL A 1126 -4.02 -35.48 -15.87
CA VAL A 1126 -2.62 -35.35 -16.30
C VAL A 1126 -1.72 -35.69 -15.13
N TYR A 1127 -0.94 -36.76 -15.32
CA TYR A 1127 0.05 -37.24 -14.36
C TYR A 1127 1.46 -36.93 -14.89
N ALA A 1128 2.39 -36.65 -13.99
CA ALA A 1128 3.78 -36.51 -14.32
C ALA A 1128 4.43 -37.88 -14.52
N SER A 1129 5.28 -37.98 -15.54
CA SER A 1129 6.08 -39.18 -15.82
C SER A 1129 7.17 -39.41 -14.75
N ASP A 1130 7.52 -40.68 -14.55
CA ASP A 1130 8.79 -41.08 -13.95
C ASP A 1130 9.83 -41.18 -15.07
N GLU A 1131 10.86 -40.35 -14.98
CA GLU A 1131 12.06 -40.43 -15.80
C GLU A 1131 11.93 -40.23 -17.32
N PRO A 1132 13.01 -39.73 -17.97
CA PRO A 1132 13.00 -39.45 -19.39
C PRO A 1132 12.92 -40.76 -20.15
N GLN A 1133 11.75 -41.09 -20.69
CA GLN A 1133 11.70 -42.03 -21.80
C GLN A 1133 12.43 -41.40 -22.98
N LYS A 1134 13.69 -41.83 -23.17
CA LYS A 1134 14.22 -42.04 -24.51
C LYS A 1134 13.20 -42.90 -25.24
N THR A 1135 12.34 -42.28 -26.04
CA THR A 1135 11.74 -42.97 -27.16
C THR A 1135 12.89 -43.24 -28.13
N ASN A 1136 13.36 -44.48 -28.15
CA ASN A 1136 14.07 -45.04 -29.28
C ASN A 1136 13.14 -44.97 -30.51
N SER A 1137 13.14 -43.80 -31.15
CA SER A 1137 13.04 -43.63 -32.59
C SER A 1137 14.08 -42.60 -33.06
N ASP A 1138 15.16 -42.44 -32.30
CA ASP A 1138 16.40 -41.87 -32.82
C ASP A 1138 17.11 -43.00 -33.57
N MET A 1139 16.99 -42.98 -34.88
CA MET A 1139 17.88 -43.72 -35.77
C MET A 1139 19.26 -43.06 -35.64
N ASP A 1140 20.24 -43.86 -35.23
CA ASP A 1140 21.65 -43.51 -35.03
C ASP A 1140 22.24 -42.55 -36.07
N LEU A 1141 22.87 -41.47 -35.60
CA LEU A 1141 24.04 -40.87 -36.25
C LEU A 1141 25.04 -40.36 -35.20
N SER A 1142 25.87 -41.26 -34.70
CA SER A 1142 27.25 -40.91 -34.34
C SER A 1142 28.17 -42.12 -34.45
N LEU A 1143 29.06 -42.12 -35.43
CA LEU A 1143 30.27 -42.93 -35.39
C LEU A 1143 31.43 -42.07 -35.91
N SER A 1144 32.38 -41.79 -35.01
CA SER A 1144 33.72 -41.36 -35.38
C SER A 1144 34.67 -42.55 -35.31
N SER A 1145 35.37 -42.74 -36.43
CA SER A 1145 36.70 -43.35 -36.63
C SER A 1145 37.07 -44.66 -35.92
N SER A 1146 37.29 -45.71 -36.71
CA SER A 1146 38.58 -46.41 -36.70
C SER A 1146 38.87 -47.05 -38.06
N ASP A 1147 40.11 -46.89 -38.49
CA ASP A 1147 40.74 -47.46 -39.68
C ASP A 1147 40.78 -49.00 -39.66
N SER A 1148 40.64 -49.61 -40.84
CA SER A 1148 41.55 -50.66 -41.30
C SER A 1148 41.31 -51.00 -42.78
N THR A 1149 42.29 -50.65 -43.61
CA THR A 1149 42.60 -51.17 -44.96
C THR A 1149 42.98 -52.67 -44.88
N PRO A 1150 42.90 -53.51 -45.96
CA PRO A 1150 43.71 -53.30 -47.18
C PRO A 1150 43.19 -53.80 -48.55
N THR A 1151 43.87 -53.25 -49.59
CA THR A 1151 44.19 -53.80 -50.95
C THR A 1151 43.08 -53.89 -52.01
N ARG A 1152 43.28 -53.60 -53.31
CA ARG A 1152 44.35 -52.98 -54.15
C ARG A 1152 43.81 -52.84 -55.60
N ASN A 1153 44.38 -51.90 -56.39
CA ASN A 1153 44.35 -51.73 -57.86
C ASN A 1153 43.04 -51.18 -58.48
N GLY A 1154 43.01 -50.26 -59.46
CA GLY A 1154 44.00 -49.54 -60.27
C GLY A 1154 43.30 -48.35 -60.97
N SER A 1155 43.95 -47.20 -61.12
CA SER A 1155 44.57 -46.68 -62.37
C SER A 1155 43.71 -45.73 -63.22
N SER A 1156 44.30 -44.56 -63.52
CA SER A 1156 44.08 -43.66 -64.68
C SER A 1156 42.77 -42.83 -64.71
N ASN A 1157 42.68 -41.60 -65.22
CA ASN A 1157 43.60 -40.61 -65.80
C ASN A 1157 42.77 -39.32 -66.06
N THR A 1158 43.40 -38.14 -66.02
CA THR A 1158 43.19 -36.94 -66.89
C THR A 1158 41.80 -36.24 -66.89
N THR A 1159 41.61 -34.92 -66.96
CA THR A 1159 42.44 -33.75 -67.33
C THR A 1159 41.60 -32.46 -67.14
N THR A 1160 42.27 -31.35 -66.79
CA THR A 1160 42.06 -29.93 -67.24
C THR A 1160 40.73 -29.23 -66.97
N SER A 1161 40.67 -27.94 -66.60
CA SER A 1161 41.67 -26.87 -66.51
C SER A 1161 41.05 -25.61 -65.89
N SER A 1162 41.92 -24.85 -65.19
CA SER A 1162 42.04 -23.38 -65.16
C SER A 1162 40.83 -22.52 -64.75
N GLY A 1163 40.97 -21.52 -63.88
CA GLY A 1163 42.12 -20.88 -63.25
C GLY A 1163 41.54 -19.88 -62.23
N SER A 1164 42.03 -19.92 -60.99
CA SER A 1164 43.18 -19.16 -60.49
C SER A 1164 42.79 -17.73 -60.10
N VAL A 1165 42.68 -17.45 -58.78
CA VAL A 1165 43.77 -16.91 -57.91
C VAL A 1165 43.73 -15.38 -58.02
N SER A 1166 43.74 -14.60 -56.94
CA SER A 1166 44.70 -14.57 -55.83
C SER A 1166 44.12 -13.61 -54.79
N THR A 1167 43.87 -13.99 -53.55
CA THR A 1167 44.80 -14.19 -52.42
C THR A 1167 45.39 -12.91 -51.83
N ASN A 1168 45.45 -12.95 -50.50
CA ASN A 1168 46.54 -12.51 -49.61
C ASN A 1168 46.29 -11.24 -48.78
N THR A 1169 46.59 -11.20 -47.47
CA THR A 1169 46.81 -12.18 -46.38
C THR A 1169 47.20 -11.35 -45.13
N ILE A 1170 46.99 -11.87 -43.89
CA ILE A 1170 47.98 -11.90 -42.76
C ILE A 1170 48.33 -10.51 -42.15
N ARG A 1171 48.35 -10.23 -40.83
CA ARG A 1171 48.56 -11.02 -39.60
C ARG A 1171 48.38 -10.13 -38.34
N GLU A 1172 48.15 -10.81 -37.21
CA GLU A 1172 48.74 -10.66 -35.83
C GLU A 1172 48.98 -9.26 -35.23
N GLU A 1173 48.95 -8.99 -33.93
CA GLU A 1173 48.54 -9.64 -32.68
C GLU A 1173 48.73 -8.55 -31.58
N ASP A 1174 47.89 -8.61 -30.55
CA ASP A 1174 48.17 -8.36 -29.12
C ASP A 1174 48.84 -7.08 -28.54
N SER A 1175 48.14 -6.61 -27.50
CA SER A 1175 48.61 -6.26 -26.14
C SER A 1175 48.65 -4.78 -25.69
N ASN A 1176 47.72 -4.49 -24.77
CA ASN A 1176 47.80 -3.73 -23.51
C ASN A 1176 48.79 -2.55 -23.35
N ILE A 1177 48.29 -1.42 -22.81
CA ILE A 1177 48.54 -0.90 -21.44
C ILE A 1177 48.05 0.57 -21.32
N LEU A 1178 47.57 0.89 -20.11
CA LEU A 1178 47.08 2.15 -19.54
C LEU A 1178 47.89 3.43 -19.85
N HIS A 1179 47.22 4.59 -19.93
CA HIS A 1179 47.32 5.67 -18.92
C HIS A 1179 46.35 6.85 -19.16
N GLU A 1180 45.88 7.42 -18.05
CA GLU A 1180 45.13 8.66 -17.88
C GLU A 1180 45.85 9.90 -18.44
N ALA A 1181 45.11 10.92 -18.89
CA ALA A 1181 45.20 12.30 -18.36
C ALA A 1181 44.25 13.28 -19.08
N GLN A 1182 43.74 14.20 -18.26
CA GLN A 1182 42.80 15.28 -18.54
C GLN A 1182 43.41 16.46 -19.32
N SER A 1183 42.55 17.23 -20.01
CA SER A 1183 42.53 18.70 -20.09
C SER A 1183 41.73 19.13 -21.33
N GLN A 1184 40.48 19.58 -21.19
CA GLN A 1184 40.08 20.98 -21.00
C GLN A 1184 40.47 21.97 -22.12
N ASN A 1185 39.41 22.67 -22.57
CA ASN A 1185 39.31 24.03 -23.11
C ASN A 1185 39.65 24.30 -24.58
N GLY A 1186 38.68 24.89 -25.27
CA GLY A 1186 38.88 25.48 -26.59
C GLY A 1186 37.61 26.03 -27.23
N ARG A 1187 37.15 27.18 -26.72
CA ARG A 1187 36.01 28.01 -27.17
C ARG A 1187 35.82 28.15 -28.68
N GLY A 1188 34.54 28.26 -29.08
CA GLY A 1188 34.02 29.46 -29.75
C GLY A 1188 34.11 29.50 -31.28
N LEU A 1189 32.99 29.17 -31.92
CA LEU A 1189 32.22 30.03 -32.82
C LEU A 1189 30.83 29.43 -33.04
#